data_AF-A0A269PS78-F1
#
_entry.id   AF-A0A269PS78-F1
#
_cell.length_a   1.000
_cell.length_b   1.000
_cell.length_c   1.000
_cell.angle_alpha   90.00
_cell.angle_beta   90.00
_cell.angle_gamma   90.00
#
_symmetry.space_group_name_H-M   'P 1'
#
loop_
_entity.id
_entity.type
_entity.pdbx_description
1 polymer ?
#
loop_
_entity_poly.entity_id
_entity_poly.type
_entity_poly.pdbx_seq_one_letter_code
_entity_poly.pdbx_strand_id
1 'polypeptide(L)'
;MINDYRTSFIFVMLLFLIGGCGGSSSSEKMVDIVPDPIVDDGTGSGNDSGNDNDTPVSDSSLSVVGHSENNLMAIASVITQENAQVIIEFSSENTALKQTLKSDLGKEHVFTIVGMRENTPYNFKAIITDSNNQVYETDIETHTTGDLPADAPIVEVLTHEQNSLGGITFFAATEGASTFYGVDEAGEYVWYLHGDNIPMSASPVVKSLGDGRLMLLLTRAVWIIDTKGEILQTYDLPTYHHDVNLLSNGNLLVLTTEVATINNEQIKGDKIIELDQQGNTLWQWSSFEHMDTERFPGVLANRINNGQKDWTHSNALFYDPHDDTILLSSRSQSWVLNIDHQTGNVLWILGDDKEISNSYSGSFFTLNNGSWMASQHAAMFTNLGDILIFDNRNESELAGNINNSRAVRYNINTNEMTAVQNWEYIAPKYTQALGDVDELSNGNILINAGGPGSSNTAHIIEVTPELPSQVTWELIVLNTAIYRAERISWQNLMSSSVGLVQTPPNNVNSPIDIANCSEAVNFVDTNNSDNYIDYNLDGNTNADLFGDALKPTLSVTCDDEVLYVTSNGATNFDWINLGQGSAIPSTIYKSWTIPRNPNLTSQQVAIPLLGPIAVTVTGLQIFGPNENSADNYANPVTDGLLNYCGGHTREYHFHERAKCFFEWETLGGAESLLPAQTSGVVMAYALDGFPIMSPWECSDESCSSTVKVNSSYRYIGTGDYSNENAWNYHEYQADLSPLDECNGMIRPDGSYAYYATDEWPYYMACFKGPTHLVSDNNPRFNP
;
A
#
# COMPACT_ATOMS: atom_id res chain seq x y z
N MET A 1 6.47 -27.10 62.44
CA MET A 1 6.77 -28.51 62.12
C MET A 1 7.40 -28.50 60.74
N ILE A 2 8.73 -28.48 60.56
CA ILE A 2 9.68 -29.62 60.66
C ILE A 2 9.20 -30.73 59.69
N ASN A 3 9.82 -31.11 58.56
CA ASN A 3 11.22 -31.34 58.12
C ASN A 3 11.28 -31.06 56.58
N ASP A 4 12.33 -30.62 55.87
CA ASP A 4 13.80 -30.72 55.93
C ASP A 4 14.39 -32.08 55.53
N TYR A 5 15.01 -32.17 54.33
CA TYR A 5 16.15 -33.04 53.95
C TYR A 5 16.69 -32.54 52.58
N ARG A 6 17.76 -31.74 52.50
CA ARG A 6 19.22 -32.02 52.58
C ARG A 6 19.88 -32.63 51.32
N THR A 7 20.73 -31.79 50.69
CA THR A 7 22.17 -32.02 50.27
C THR A 7 22.52 -33.19 49.33
N SER A 8 23.52 -33.18 48.45
CA SER A 8 24.47 -32.23 47.83
C SER A 8 25.53 -33.08 47.10
N PHE A 9 25.95 -32.65 45.89
CA PHE A 9 27.31 -32.72 45.31
C PHE A 9 28.09 -34.03 45.08
N ILE A 10 29.07 -33.93 44.13
CA ILE A 10 30.29 -34.74 43.83
C ILE A 10 30.18 -35.45 42.44
N PHE A 11 31.11 -35.39 41.46
CA PHE A 11 32.49 -34.89 41.35
C PHE A 11 32.92 -34.66 39.88
N VAL A 12 33.99 -33.89 39.71
CA VAL A 12 34.78 -33.61 38.49
C VAL A 12 35.69 -34.79 38.11
N MET A 13 35.97 -35.00 36.81
CA MET A 13 37.32 -35.44 36.40
C MET A 13 37.67 -35.08 34.95
N LEU A 14 38.78 -34.36 34.81
CA LEU A 14 39.53 -34.03 33.60
C LEU A 14 40.77 -34.93 33.56
N LEU A 15 41.18 -35.50 32.42
CA LEU A 15 42.60 -35.82 32.18
C LEU A 15 42.94 -36.09 30.70
N PHE A 16 44.01 -35.42 30.28
CA PHE A 16 44.75 -35.47 29.01
C PHE A 16 45.43 -36.82 28.72
N LEU A 17 45.72 -37.08 27.44
CA LEU A 17 46.92 -37.82 27.00
C LEU A 17 47.38 -37.38 25.59
N ILE A 18 48.70 -37.15 25.46
CA ILE A 18 49.45 -36.72 24.27
C ILE A 18 50.37 -37.88 23.84
N GLY A 19 50.52 -38.12 22.54
CA GLY A 19 51.82 -38.44 21.92
C GLY A 19 52.03 -39.80 21.21
N GLY A 20 52.52 -39.73 19.96
CA GLY A 20 53.55 -40.62 19.39
C GLY A 20 53.16 -41.54 18.21
N CYS A 21 53.59 -41.19 16.98
CA CYS A 21 54.55 -41.94 16.12
C CYS A 21 53.82 -42.74 15.01
N GLY A 22 54.22 -42.83 13.72
CA GLY A 22 55.37 -42.41 12.92
C GLY A 22 55.42 -43.26 11.62
N GLY A 23 56.08 -42.76 10.56
CA GLY A 23 56.54 -43.51 9.36
C GLY A 23 55.68 -43.33 8.09
N SER A 24 56.06 -42.45 7.14
CA SER A 24 56.96 -42.67 5.98
C SER A 24 56.39 -43.64 4.92
N SER A 25 56.34 -43.34 3.62
CA SER A 25 57.40 -42.77 2.78
C SER A 25 56.89 -41.99 1.56
N SER A 26 57.69 -40.98 1.22
CA SER A 26 57.70 -40.10 0.06
C SER A 26 58.56 -40.64 -1.09
N SER A 27 58.27 -40.21 -2.32
CA SER A 27 59.24 -39.56 -3.23
C SER A 27 58.50 -39.08 -4.48
N GLU A 28 58.26 -37.77 -4.67
CA GLU A 28 59.20 -36.76 -5.24
C GLU A 28 59.44 -36.99 -6.76
N LYS A 29 59.45 -36.01 -7.68
CA LYS A 29 59.42 -34.53 -7.62
C LYS A 29 59.38 -33.92 -9.04
N MET A 30 58.90 -32.67 -9.10
CA MET A 30 59.33 -31.50 -9.91
C MET A 30 59.24 -31.54 -11.45
N VAL A 31 58.45 -30.67 -12.12
CA VAL A 31 58.58 -29.19 -12.33
C VAL A 31 59.69 -28.86 -13.34
N ASP A 32 59.32 -28.36 -14.53
CA ASP A 32 59.53 -26.94 -14.94
C ASP A 32 59.06 -26.66 -16.38
N ILE A 33 58.67 -25.39 -16.58
CA ILE A 33 58.17 -24.72 -17.80
C ILE A 33 59.37 -24.16 -18.61
N VAL A 34 59.24 -24.01 -19.95
CA VAL A 34 59.69 -22.87 -20.81
C VAL A 34 59.53 -23.24 -22.32
N PRO A 35 59.34 -22.25 -23.24
CA PRO A 35 58.43 -22.31 -24.41
C PRO A 35 59.12 -22.27 -25.80
N ASP A 36 58.30 -22.04 -26.86
CA ASP A 36 58.57 -21.57 -28.26
C ASP A 36 58.45 -22.63 -29.41
N PRO A 37 58.30 -22.24 -30.70
CA PRO A 37 57.19 -21.48 -31.31
C PRO A 37 56.75 -22.02 -32.72
N ILE A 38 55.62 -21.49 -33.22
CA ILE A 38 55.17 -21.24 -34.62
C ILE A 38 55.87 -21.99 -35.78
N VAL A 39 55.10 -22.75 -36.60
CA VAL A 39 55.19 -22.71 -38.08
C VAL A 39 53.82 -22.95 -38.73
N ASP A 40 53.54 -22.04 -39.68
CA ASP A 40 52.49 -21.91 -40.69
C ASP A 40 52.55 -23.00 -41.79
N ASP A 41 51.41 -23.58 -42.16
CA ASP A 41 51.17 -24.11 -43.52
C ASP A 41 49.67 -24.01 -43.81
N GLY A 42 49.28 -22.91 -44.45
CA GLY A 42 48.08 -22.89 -45.26
C GLY A 42 48.34 -23.51 -46.63
N THR A 43 47.53 -24.50 -47.03
CA THR A 43 46.93 -24.56 -48.38
C THR A 43 45.81 -25.60 -48.47
N GLY A 44 44.69 -25.22 -49.11
CA GLY A 44 44.10 -26.08 -50.13
C GLY A 44 42.74 -26.76 -49.87
N SER A 45 41.67 -25.98 -50.06
CA SER A 45 40.41 -26.36 -50.74
C SER A 45 39.72 -27.69 -50.41
N GLY A 46 38.57 -27.60 -49.75
CA GLY A 46 37.48 -28.57 -49.83
C GLY A 46 36.14 -27.85 -49.73
N ASN A 47 35.43 -27.72 -50.85
CA ASN A 47 34.01 -27.39 -50.85
C ASN A 47 33.27 -28.54 -50.17
N ASP A 48 32.65 -28.27 -49.02
CA ASP A 48 31.49 -29.05 -48.60
C ASP A 48 30.39 -28.10 -48.11
N SER A 49 29.25 -28.23 -48.74
CA SER A 49 28.02 -27.52 -48.47
C SER A 49 27.34 -28.17 -47.27
N GLY A 50 27.72 -27.74 -46.07
CA GLY A 50 27.05 -28.05 -44.81
C GLY A 50 26.09 -26.92 -44.45
N ASN A 51 24.80 -27.24 -44.42
CA ASN A 51 23.75 -26.35 -43.96
C ASN A 51 23.73 -26.42 -42.42
N ASP A 52 24.67 -25.73 -41.76
CA ASP A 52 24.64 -25.57 -40.31
C ASP A 52 23.63 -24.49 -39.95
N ASN A 53 22.47 -24.93 -39.47
CA ASN A 53 21.73 -24.19 -38.47
C ASN A 53 22.55 -24.23 -37.17
N ASP A 54 23.66 -23.50 -37.14
CA ASP A 54 24.27 -23.10 -35.88
C ASP A 54 23.33 -22.05 -35.30
N THR A 55 22.51 -22.47 -34.34
CA THR A 55 22.04 -21.56 -33.30
C THR A 55 23.28 -20.85 -32.76
N PRO A 56 23.37 -19.51 -32.84
CA PRO A 56 24.52 -18.83 -32.27
C PRO A 56 24.53 -19.15 -30.77
N VAL A 57 25.50 -19.95 -30.34
CA VAL A 57 25.82 -20.13 -28.93
C VAL A 57 26.28 -18.76 -28.46
N SER A 58 25.36 -18.02 -27.82
CA SER A 58 25.66 -16.70 -27.30
C SER A 58 26.65 -16.87 -26.15
N ASP A 59 27.82 -16.26 -26.27
CA ASP A 59 28.89 -16.22 -25.26
C ASP A 59 28.51 -15.27 -24.10
N SER A 60 27.25 -15.32 -23.67
CA SER A 60 26.68 -14.51 -22.58
C SER A 60 26.89 -15.28 -21.28
N SER A 61 27.57 -14.66 -20.31
CA SER A 61 27.90 -15.31 -19.04
C SER A 61 27.06 -14.75 -17.89
N LEU A 62 26.41 -15.63 -17.13
CA LEU A 62 25.83 -15.34 -15.83
C LEU A 62 26.86 -15.67 -14.74
N SER A 63 27.04 -14.77 -13.77
CA SER A 63 27.77 -15.04 -12.53
C SER A 63 26.95 -14.61 -11.32
N VAL A 64 26.91 -15.44 -10.28
CA VAL A 64 26.15 -15.15 -9.07
C VAL A 64 27.06 -15.20 -7.85
N VAL A 65 27.06 -14.14 -7.05
CA VAL A 65 27.87 -14.03 -5.82
C VAL A 65 26.99 -13.59 -4.65
N GLY A 66 27.36 -13.96 -3.42
CA GLY A 66 26.62 -13.53 -2.23
C GLY A 66 26.69 -12.03 -2.01
N HIS A 67 25.62 -11.42 -1.50
CA HIS A 67 25.62 -10.00 -1.13
C HIS A 67 26.46 -9.76 0.12
N SER A 68 27.24 -8.68 0.14
CA SER A 68 28.22 -8.44 1.22
C SER A 68 27.59 -8.08 2.57
N GLU A 69 26.36 -7.56 2.57
CA GLU A 69 25.67 -7.08 3.78
C GLU A 69 24.52 -7.99 4.21
N ASN A 70 24.08 -8.91 3.34
CA ASN A 70 22.97 -9.80 3.62
C ASN A 70 23.23 -11.21 3.04
N ASN A 71 23.40 -12.19 3.92
CA ASN A 71 23.71 -13.57 3.56
C ASN A 71 22.55 -14.30 2.83
N LEU A 72 21.35 -13.74 2.87
CA LEU A 72 20.15 -14.20 2.17
C LEU A 72 19.94 -13.51 0.82
N MET A 73 20.87 -12.64 0.41
CA MET A 73 20.82 -11.95 -0.87
C MET A 73 22.01 -12.37 -1.75
N ALA A 74 21.85 -12.20 -3.06
CA ALA A 74 22.91 -12.43 -4.03
C ALA A 74 22.93 -11.32 -5.09
N ILE A 75 24.08 -11.12 -5.69
CA ILE A 75 24.26 -10.28 -6.88
C ILE A 75 24.42 -11.19 -8.09
N ALA A 76 23.46 -11.13 -9.01
CA ALA A 76 23.53 -11.79 -10.31
C ALA A 76 24.00 -10.77 -11.36
N SER A 77 25.10 -11.08 -12.04
CA SER A 77 25.66 -10.24 -13.11
C SER A 77 25.63 -10.98 -14.44
N VAL A 78 25.15 -10.31 -15.48
CA VAL A 78 25.07 -10.84 -16.85
C VAL A 78 25.75 -9.86 -17.79
N ILE A 79 26.65 -10.38 -18.62
CA ILE A 79 27.27 -9.63 -19.71
C ILE A 79 26.82 -10.25 -21.02
N THR A 80 26.26 -9.43 -21.91
CA THR A 80 25.80 -9.82 -23.24
C THR A 80 26.68 -9.19 -24.32
N GLN A 81 26.84 -9.88 -25.45
CA GLN A 81 27.64 -9.36 -26.56
C GLN A 81 26.95 -8.18 -27.27
N GLU A 82 25.63 -8.22 -27.33
CA GLU A 82 24.79 -7.18 -27.92
C GLU A 82 23.82 -6.61 -26.90
N ASN A 83 23.27 -5.44 -27.23
CA ASN A 83 22.23 -4.82 -26.43
C ASN A 83 21.04 -5.77 -26.30
N ALA A 84 20.75 -6.16 -25.07
CA ALA A 84 19.70 -7.08 -24.71
C ALA A 84 19.02 -6.63 -23.43
N GLN A 85 17.88 -7.24 -23.15
CA GLN A 85 17.19 -7.16 -21.87
C GLN A 85 17.26 -8.52 -21.20
N VAL A 86 17.37 -8.54 -19.87
CA VAL A 86 17.65 -9.75 -19.10
C VAL A 86 16.62 -9.89 -17.97
N ILE A 87 16.18 -11.13 -17.74
CA ILE A 87 15.45 -11.57 -16.55
C ILE A 87 16.31 -12.64 -15.87
N ILE A 88 16.40 -12.63 -14.55
CA ILE A 88 17.02 -13.72 -13.78
C ILE A 88 15.92 -14.60 -13.20
N GLU A 89 15.83 -15.83 -13.69
CA GLU A 89 15.05 -16.89 -13.07
C GLU A 89 15.87 -17.55 -11.95
N PHE A 90 15.26 -17.78 -10.78
CA PHE A 90 15.89 -18.48 -9.68
C PHE A 90 14.93 -19.38 -8.91
N SER A 91 15.42 -20.55 -8.49
CA SER A 91 14.62 -21.51 -7.70
C SER A 91 15.51 -22.45 -6.87
N SER A 92 14.93 -23.01 -5.83
CA SER A 92 15.47 -24.13 -5.05
C SER A 92 14.48 -25.30 -5.07
N GLU A 93 14.90 -26.47 -4.58
CA GLU A 93 14.09 -27.71 -4.60
C GLU A 93 12.71 -27.54 -3.93
N ASN A 94 12.62 -26.67 -2.91
CA ASN A 94 11.41 -26.45 -2.10
C ASN A 94 10.84 -25.02 -2.20
N THR A 95 11.23 -24.26 -3.22
CA THR A 95 10.71 -22.90 -3.44
C THR A 95 10.12 -22.80 -4.84
N ALA A 96 9.04 -22.03 -5.01
CA ALA A 96 8.54 -21.70 -6.33
C ALA A 96 9.61 -21.00 -7.18
N LEU A 97 9.52 -21.13 -8.51
CA LEU A 97 10.33 -20.36 -9.44
C LEU A 97 9.98 -18.88 -9.29
N LYS A 98 10.99 -18.05 -9.01
CA LYS A 98 10.89 -16.59 -8.98
C LYS A 98 11.72 -16.02 -10.12
N GLN A 99 11.37 -14.81 -10.56
CA GLN A 99 12.09 -14.13 -11.63
C GLN A 99 12.22 -12.64 -11.32
N THR A 100 13.33 -11.99 -11.67
CA THR A 100 13.45 -10.53 -11.52
C THR A 100 12.57 -9.80 -12.52
N LEU A 101 12.40 -8.48 -12.34
CA LEU A 101 11.97 -7.64 -13.45
C LEU A 101 12.96 -7.72 -14.61
N LYS A 102 12.45 -7.43 -15.80
CA LYS A 102 13.25 -7.32 -17.02
C LYS A 102 14.12 -6.06 -16.94
N SER A 103 15.41 -6.20 -17.20
CA SER A 103 16.33 -5.05 -17.24
C SER A 103 16.10 -4.14 -18.43
N ASP A 104 16.63 -2.93 -18.33
CA ASP A 104 16.79 -2.02 -19.46
C ASP A 104 17.70 -2.63 -20.53
N LEU A 105 17.52 -2.14 -21.77
CA LEU A 105 18.32 -2.55 -22.90
C LEU A 105 19.78 -2.13 -22.70
N GLY A 106 20.70 -3.10 -22.63
CA GLY A 106 22.11 -2.85 -22.34
C GLY A 106 22.99 -4.07 -22.62
N LYS A 107 24.29 -3.96 -22.32
CA LYS A 107 25.26 -5.06 -22.42
C LYS A 107 25.69 -5.62 -21.07
N GLU A 108 25.50 -4.85 -20.01
CA GLU A 108 25.87 -5.20 -18.65
C GLU A 108 24.63 -5.06 -17.78
N HIS A 109 24.32 -6.11 -17.04
CA HIS A 109 23.13 -6.18 -16.20
C HIS A 109 23.52 -6.71 -14.83
N VAL A 110 23.06 -6.04 -13.78
CA VAL A 110 23.31 -6.42 -12.40
C VAL A 110 21.99 -6.41 -11.65
N PHE A 111 21.70 -7.49 -10.95
CA PHE A 111 20.48 -7.68 -10.17
C PHE A 111 20.84 -8.04 -8.73
N THR A 112 20.20 -7.37 -7.78
CA THR A 112 20.19 -7.81 -6.37
C THR A 112 19.01 -8.74 -6.19
N ILE A 113 19.29 -10.01 -5.93
CA ILE A 113 18.29 -11.03 -5.67
C ILE A 113 17.97 -11.06 -4.19
N VAL A 114 16.70 -10.86 -3.87
CA VAL A 114 16.14 -10.83 -2.51
C VAL A 114 15.15 -11.98 -2.33
N GLY A 115 14.83 -12.32 -1.08
CA GLY A 115 13.78 -13.30 -0.80
C GLY A 115 14.23 -14.76 -0.82
N MET A 116 15.53 -15.02 -0.58
CA MET A 116 16.10 -16.38 -0.51
C MET A 116 16.26 -16.84 0.95
N ARG A 117 16.10 -18.14 1.19
CA ARG A 117 16.20 -18.77 2.52
C ARG A 117 17.65 -19.06 2.90
N GLU A 118 17.95 -19.18 4.20
CA GLU A 118 19.30 -19.47 4.69
C GLU A 118 19.84 -20.81 4.23
N ASN A 119 21.16 -20.95 4.10
CA ASN A 119 21.86 -22.22 3.84
C ASN A 119 21.26 -23.07 2.71
N THR A 120 20.65 -22.42 1.72
CA THR A 120 19.82 -23.07 0.70
C THR A 120 20.48 -22.92 -0.68
N PRO A 121 20.70 -24.01 -1.44
CA PRO A 121 21.19 -23.92 -2.80
C PRO A 121 20.07 -23.44 -3.74
N TYR A 122 20.35 -22.38 -4.49
CA TYR A 122 19.51 -21.86 -5.55
C TYR A 122 20.19 -22.04 -6.91
N ASN A 123 19.38 -22.42 -7.90
CA ASN A 123 19.75 -22.45 -9.30
C ASN A 123 19.28 -21.16 -9.96
N PHE A 124 20.16 -20.53 -10.72
CA PHE A 124 19.93 -19.28 -11.42
C PHE A 124 20.10 -19.47 -12.92
N LYS A 125 19.27 -18.81 -13.71
CA LYS A 125 19.33 -18.81 -15.16
C LYS A 125 18.95 -17.43 -15.68
N ALA A 126 19.74 -16.88 -16.60
CA ALA A 126 19.38 -15.62 -17.24
C ALA A 126 18.58 -15.90 -18.52
N ILE A 127 17.39 -15.32 -18.63
CA ILE A 127 16.58 -15.26 -19.84
C ILE A 127 16.89 -13.95 -20.53
N ILE A 128 17.47 -14.00 -21.72
CA ILE A 128 18.00 -12.84 -22.41
C ILE A 128 17.21 -12.63 -23.70
N THR A 129 16.67 -11.43 -23.88
CA THR A 129 15.99 -11.00 -25.11
C THR A 129 16.86 -9.99 -25.84
N ASP A 130 17.38 -10.31 -27.03
CA ASP A 130 18.15 -9.34 -27.82
C ASP A 130 17.26 -8.25 -28.45
N SER A 131 17.93 -7.26 -29.05
CA SER A 131 17.30 -6.20 -29.84
C SER A 131 16.44 -6.66 -31.04
N ASN A 132 16.52 -7.92 -31.46
CA ASN A 132 15.68 -8.51 -32.51
C ASN A 132 14.52 -9.35 -31.93
N ASN A 133 14.27 -9.26 -30.62
CA ASN A 133 13.29 -10.06 -29.87
C ASN A 133 13.55 -11.57 -29.93
N GLN A 134 14.80 -12.00 -30.17
CA GLN A 134 15.19 -13.41 -30.00
C GLN A 134 15.52 -13.67 -28.53
N VAL A 135 15.04 -14.80 -28.03
CA VAL A 135 15.24 -15.22 -26.63
C VAL A 135 16.24 -16.35 -26.55
N TYR A 136 17.21 -16.21 -25.64
CA TYR A 136 18.21 -17.22 -25.33
C TYR A 136 18.40 -17.32 -23.81
N GLU A 137 18.93 -18.46 -23.37
CA GLU A 137 19.13 -18.76 -21.95
C GLU A 137 20.61 -19.04 -21.68
N THR A 138 21.09 -18.68 -20.49
CA THR A 138 22.42 -19.11 -20.03
C THR A 138 22.38 -20.55 -19.51
N ASP A 139 23.56 -21.13 -19.32
CA ASP A 139 23.70 -22.29 -18.42
C ASP A 139 23.25 -21.92 -17.00
N ILE A 140 22.88 -22.94 -16.23
CA ILE A 140 22.48 -22.79 -14.83
C ILE A 140 23.71 -22.51 -13.97
N GLU A 141 23.66 -21.43 -13.21
CA GLU A 141 24.62 -21.10 -12.15
C GLU A 141 24.01 -21.46 -10.79
N THR A 142 24.78 -22.05 -9.88
CA THR A 142 24.29 -22.39 -8.52
C THR A 142 24.96 -21.52 -7.48
N HIS A 143 24.17 -20.96 -6.55
CA HIS A 143 24.67 -20.25 -5.39
C HIS A 143 23.95 -20.72 -4.12
N THR A 144 24.71 -20.90 -3.03
CA THR A 144 24.17 -21.24 -1.70
C THR A 144 24.26 -20.03 -0.80
N THR A 145 23.12 -19.61 -0.26
CA THR A 145 23.02 -18.53 0.74
C THR A 145 23.73 -18.91 2.05
N GLY A 146 24.08 -17.90 2.85
CA GLY A 146 24.77 -18.09 4.13
C GLY A 146 23.82 -18.20 5.33
N ASP A 147 24.42 -18.13 6.53
CA ASP A 147 23.72 -18.18 7.82
C ASP A 147 22.95 -16.88 8.11
N LEU A 148 21.81 -17.00 8.80
CA LEU A 148 21.13 -15.88 9.45
C LEU A 148 21.99 -15.23 10.57
N PRO A 149 21.68 -13.98 10.95
CA PRO A 149 22.20 -13.40 12.18
C PRO A 149 21.93 -14.34 13.37
N ALA A 150 22.96 -14.58 14.19
CA ALA A 150 22.89 -15.57 15.28
C ALA A 150 21.86 -15.25 16.37
N ASP A 151 21.37 -14.01 16.40
CA ASP A 151 20.36 -13.49 17.31
C ASP A 151 18.96 -13.39 16.68
N ALA A 152 18.77 -13.90 15.45
CA ALA A 152 17.45 -14.02 14.84
C ALA A 152 16.50 -14.79 15.77
N PRO A 153 15.28 -14.28 16.02
CA PRO A 153 14.37 -14.95 16.94
C PRO A 153 13.88 -16.27 16.35
N ILE A 154 13.43 -17.19 17.22
CA ILE A 154 12.87 -18.45 16.76
C ILE A 154 11.42 -18.23 16.35
N VAL A 155 11.06 -18.63 15.14
CA VAL A 155 9.71 -18.53 14.60
C VAL A 155 9.11 -19.91 14.31
N GLU A 156 7.79 -20.02 14.40
CA GLU A 156 7.04 -21.25 14.08
C GLU A 156 5.71 -20.89 13.43
N VAL A 157 5.39 -21.52 12.29
CA VAL A 157 4.08 -21.39 11.65
C VAL A 157 3.11 -22.38 12.28
N LEU A 158 2.00 -21.87 12.81
CA LEU A 158 0.91 -22.67 13.38
C LEU A 158 -0.20 -22.95 12.37
N THR A 159 -0.43 -22.05 11.42
CA THR A 159 -1.47 -22.18 10.38
C THR A 159 -0.97 -21.52 9.09
N HIS A 160 -1.27 -22.15 7.95
CA HIS A 160 -1.03 -21.61 6.62
C HIS A 160 -2.00 -22.26 5.63
N GLU A 161 -2.97 -21.48 5.19
CA GLU A 161 -4.03 -21.85 4.26
C GLU A 161 -3.88 -21.07 2.95
N GLN A 162 -4.44 -21.60 1.86
CA GLN A 162 -4.26 -21.07 0.51
C GLN A 162 -4.81 -19.64 0.31
N ASN A 163 -5.79 -19.24 1.11
CA ASN A 163 -6.41 -17.91 1.05
C ASN A 163 -5.70 -16.86 1.94
N SER A 164 -4.53 -17.18 2.48
CA SER A 164 -3.64 -16.18 3.07
C SER A 164 -2.99 -15.32 2.00
N LEU A 165 -2.72 -14.05 2.29
CA LEU A 165 -1.98 -13.17 1.40
C LEU A 165 -0.51 -13.59 1.40
N GLY A 166 -0.05 -14.16 0.28
CA GLY A 166 1.35 -14.51 0.08
C GLY A 166 2.24 -13.26 0.00
N GLY A 167 3.41 -13.30 0.63
CA GLY A 167 4.34 -12.17 0.65
C GLY A 167 5.41 -12.31 1.71
N ILE A 168 6.06 -11.19 2.03
CA ILE A 168 7.01 -11.10 3.15
C ILE A 168 6.33 -10.37 4.30
N THR A 169 6.36 -10.98 5.48
CA THR A 169 5.94 -10.36 6.74
C THR A 169 7.16 -9.80 7.45
N PHE A 170 7.22 -8.47 7.58
CA PHE A 170 8.31 -7.73 8.20
C PHE A 170 8.00 -7.42 9.65
N PHE A 171 9.02 -7.54 10.51
CA PHE A 171 8.91 -7.18 11.92
C PHE A 171 10.28 -6.86 12.53
N ALA A 172 10.25 -6.28 13.73
CA ALA A 172 11.44 -6.09 14.56
C ALA A 172 11.15 -6.48 16.01
N ALA A 173 12.13 -7.10 16.66
CA ALA A 173 12.07 -7.38 18.08
C ALA A 173 12.24 -6.07 18.88
N THR A 174 11.47 -5.92 19.96
CA THR A 174 11.61 -4.73 20.85
C THR A 174 12.88 -4.75 21.69
N GLU A 175 13.49 -5.91 21.85
CA GLU A 175 14.72 -6.16 22.59
C GLU A 175 15.64 -7.01 21.73
N GLY A 176 16.96 -6.76 21.75
CA GLY A 176 17.92 -7.52 20.95
C GLY A 176 18.85 -6.61 20.14
N ALA A 177 19.49 -7.16 19.10
CA ALA A 177 20.27 -6.33 18.19
C ALA A 177 19.37 -5.47 17.30
N SER A 178 19.99 -4.47 16.67
CA SER A 178 19.32 -3.55 15.76
C SER A 178 19.06 -4.24 14.41
N THR A 179 18.05 -5.11 14.38
CA THR A 179 17.70 -5.92 13.21
C THR A 179 16.21 -5.84 12.88
N PHE A 180 15.89 -5.60 11.61
CA PHE A 180 14.57 -5.89 11.04
C PHE A 180 14.65 -7.23 10.31
N TYR A 181 13.58 -8.02 10.39
CA TYR A 181 13.48 -9.33 9.75
C TYR A 181 12.29 -9.37 8.81
N GLY A 182 12.36 -10.26 7.82
CA GLY A 182 11.25 -10.60 6.93
C GLY A 182 11.16 -12.11 6.75
N VAL A 183 9.97 -12.67 6.95
CA VAL A 183 9.67 -14.09 6.74
C VAL A 183 8.66 -14.29 5.63
N ASP A 184 8.79 -15.38 4.87
CA ASP A 184 7.79 -15.79 3.87
C ASP A 184 6.60 -16.50 4.53
N GLU A 185 5.62 -16.91 3.72
CA GLU A 185 4.42 -17.62 4.17
C GLU A 185 4.71 -18.97 4.86
N ALA A 186 5.86 -19.58 4.61
CA ALA A 186 6.31 -20.79 5.29
C ALA A 186 6.98 -20.50 6.65
N GLY A 187 7.12 -19.22 7.02
CA GLY A 187 7.81 -18.79 8.24
C GLY A 187 9.33 -18.90 8.14
N GLU A 188 9.86 -19.03 6.93
CA GLU A 188 11.30 -19.05 6.70
C GLU A 188 11.80 -17.62 6.55
N TYR A 189 12.92 -17.30 7.17
CA TYR A 189 13.55 -16.00 6.96
C TYR A 189 14.05 -15.87 5.54
N VAL A 190 13.62 -14.80 4.88
CA VAL A 190 13.94 -14.50 3.47
C VAL A 190 14.52 -13.10 3.30
N TRP A 191 14.52 -12.31 4.38
CA TRP A 191 15.05 -10.95 4.40
C TRP A 191 15.50 -10.58 5.81
N TYR A 192 16.53 -9.73 5.90
CA TYR A 192 16.86 -9.01 7.12
C TYR A 192 17.60 -7.72 6.78
N LEU A 193 17.49 -6.73 7.65
CA LEU A 193 18.34 -5.54 7.65
C LEU A 193 19.03 -5.45 9.01
N HIS A 194 20.35 -5.61 9.01
CA HIS A 194 21.17 -5.70 10.20
C HIS A 194 22.39 -4.80 10.07
N GLY A 195 22.75 -4.09 11.14
CA GLY A 195 24.00 -3.34 11.18
C GLY A 195 24.15 -2.48 12.43
N ASP A 196 25.40 -2.32 12.87
CA ASP A 196 25.76 -1.52 14.06
C ASP A 196 25.37 -0.04 13.95
N ASN A 197 25.15 0.45 12.72
CA ASN A 197 24.81 1.85 12.44
C ASN A 197 23.31 2.11 12.32
N ILE A 198 22.44 1.09 12.48
CA ILE A 198 20.99 1.28 12.47
C ILE A 198 20.58 1.87 13.82
N PRO A 199 20.11 3.13 13.90
CA PRO A 199 19.77 3.74 15.17
C PRO A 199 18.42 3.22 15.67
N MET A 200 18.31 1.95 16.06
CA MET A 200 17.03 1.32 16.40
C MET A 200 16.30 2.07 17.53
N SER A 201 14.99 2.28 17.36
CA SER A 201 14.11 2.84 18.38
C SER A 201 13.79 1.82 19.47
N ALA A 202 13.42 2.29 20.67
CA ALA A 202 12.81 1.43 21.69
C ALA A 202 11.39 0.95 21.30
N SER A 203 10.84 1.50 20.22
CA SER A 203 9.60 1.09 19.57
C SER A 203 9.87 1.00 18.07
N PRO A 204 10.59 -0.04 17.63
CA PRO A 204 10.97 -0.16 16.23
C PRO A 204 9.73 -0.51 15.41
N VAL A 205 9.45 0.30 14.40
CA VAL A 205 8.33 0.09 13.48
C VAL A 205 8.90 0.02 12.07
N VAL A 206 8.43 -0.97 11.34
CA VAL A 206 8.48 -1.00 9.88
C VAL A 206 7.06 -0.65 9.40
N LYS A 207 6.93 0.08 8.31
CA LYS A 207 5.67 0.30 7.60
C LYS A 207 5.85 -0.02 6.12
N SER A 208 4.82 -0.62 5.50
CA SER A 208 4.73 -0.68 4.04
C SER A 208 4.26 0.66 3.48
N LEU A 209 4.85 1.13 2.38
CA LEU A 209 4.35 2.28 1.63
C LEU A 209 3.42 1.88 0.46
N GLY A 210 3.08 0.59 0.34
CA GLY A 210 2.21 0.06 -0.71
C GLY A 210 2.88 -0.12 -2.08
N ASP A 211 3.99 0.59 -2.33
CA ASP A 211 4.78 0.52 -3.57
C ASP A 211 6.06 -0.33 -3.42
N GLY A 212 6.04 -1.26 -2.45
CA GLY A 212 7.15 -2.14 -2.09
C GLY A 212 8.35 -1.48 -1.42
N ARG A 213 8.32 -0.16 -1.20
CA ARG A 213 9.22 0.51 -0.26
C ARG A 213 8.78 0.29 1.17
N LEU A 214 9.76 0.31 2.06
CA LEU A 214 9.58 0.23 3.50
C LEU A 214 9.95 1.56 4.15
N MET A 215 9.18 1.97 5.15
CA MET A 215 9.49 3.09 6.02
C MET A 215 9.88 2.55 7.40
N LEU A 216 11.12 2.81 7.81
CA LEU A 216 11.66 2.39 9.10
C LEU A 216 11.64 3.56 10.08
N LEU A 217 10.95 3.38 11.21
CA LEU A 217 10.95 4.35 12.31
C LEU A 217 12.07 4.00 13.28
N LEU A 218 13.03 4.92 13.38
CA LEU A 218 14.28 4.76 14.10
C LEU A 218 14.44 5.83 15.17
N THR A 219 15.40 5.67 16.08
CA THR A 219 15.74 6.70 17.06
C THR A 219 16.10 8.02 16.38
N ARG A 220 15.21 9.01 16.49
CA ARG A 220 15.34 10.36 15.92
C ARG A 220 15.53 10.40 14.40
N ALA A 221 15.11 9.36 13.69
CA ALA A 221 15.16 9.35 12.24
C ALA A 221 14.04 8.48 11.66
N VAL A 222 13.75 8.72 10.38
CA VAL A 222 12.99 7.83 9.51
C VAL A 222 13.83 7.54 8.28
N TRP A 223 13.90 6.27 7.89
CA TRP A 223 14.48 5.86 6.61
C TRP A 223 13.40 5.30 5.70
N ILE A 224 13.37 5.77 4.46
CA ILE A 224 12.64 5.11 3.38
C ILE A 224 13.68 4.25 2.65
N ILE A 225 13.41 2.96 2.58
CA ILE A 225 14.30 1.98 1.95
C ILE A 225 13.55 1.17 0.90
N ASP A 226 14.29 0.58 -0.03
CA ASP A 226 13.77 -0.53 -0.83
C ASP A 226 14.05 -1.89 -0.15
N THR A 227 13.59 -2.96 -0.78
CA THR A 227 13.74 -4.33 -0.29
C THR A 227 15.15 -4.90 -0.47
N LYS A 228 16.03 -4.22 -1.21
CA LYS A 228 17.47 -4.53 -1.26
C LYS A 228 18.20 -3.97 -0.02
N GLY A 229 17.53 -3.13 0.77
CA GLY A 229 18.10 -2.46 1.94
C GLY A 229 18.77 -1.14 1.60
N GLU A 230 18.62 -0.63 0.38
CA GLU A 230 19.17 0.67 -0.01
C GLU A 230 18.34 1.80 0.61
N ILE A 231 19.01 2.75 1.24
CA ILE A 231 18.35 3.93 1.80
C ILE A 231 18.06 4.91 0.66
N LEU A 232 16.79 5.05 0.32
CA LEU A 232 16.29 5.96 -0.70
C LEU A 232 16.13 7.38 -0.16
N GLN A 233 15.69 7.49 1.10
CA GLN A 233 15.50 8.78 1.76
C GLN A 233 15.75 8.68 3.26
N THR A 234 16.27 9.76 3.84
CA THR A 234 16.47 9.91 5.29
C THR A 234 15.84 11.19 5.76
N TYR A 235 15.09 11.12 6.85
CA TYR A 235 14.56 12.26 7.57
C TYR A 235 15.16 12.29 8.97
N ASP A 236 15.80 13.39 9.33
CA ASP A 236 16.23 13.66 10.71
C ASP A 236 15.06 14.22 11.50
N LEU A 237 14.72 13.59 12.62
CA LEU A 237 13.56 13.94 13.42
C LEU A 237 13.92 14.51 14.80
N PRO A 238 13.06 15.36 15.37
CA PRO A 238 13.12 15.68 16.79
C PRO A 238 12.86 14.42 17.63
N THR A 239 12.86 14.57 18.97
CA THR A 239 12.36 13.48 19.81
C THR A 239 10.90 13.24 19.48
N TYR A 240 10.60 12.03 19.05
CA TYR A 240 9.26 11.55 18.72
C TYR A 240 9.05 10.18 19.37
N HIS A 241 7.82 9.67 19.34
CA HIS A 241 7.50 8.37 19.91
C HIS A 241 6.41 7.66 19.10
N HIS A 242 6.55 6.33 19.04
CA HIS A 242 5.61 5.37 18.46
C HIS A 242 5.30 5.47 16.96
N ASP A 243 4.98 6.66 16.41
CA ASP A 243 4.44 6.73 15.05
C ASP A 243 4.84 7.98 14.25
N VAL A 244 4.93 7.77 12.94
CA VAL A 244 5.17 8.75 11.88
C VAL A 244 4.41 8.30 10.63
N ASN A 245 3.73 9.21 9.95
CA ASN A 245 3.07 8.97 8.66
C ASN A 245 3.77 9.80 7.58
N LEU A 246 4.07 9.18 6.43
CA LEU A 246 4.53 9.88 5.24
C LEU A 246 3.30 10.33 4.44
N LEU A 247 3.21 11.64 4.20
CA LEU A 247 2.14 12.25 3.40
C LEU A 247 2.46 12.17 1.91
N SER A 248 1.43 12.29 1.07
CA SER A 248 1.55 12.24 -0.40
C SER A 248 2.41 13.37 -0.98
N ASN A 249 2.50 14.51 -0.28
CA ASN A 249 3.38 15.63 -0.62
C ASN A 249 4.85 15.42 -0.17
N GLY A 250 5.15 14.29 0.49
CA GLY A 250 6.46 13.95 1.03
C GLY A 250 6.77 14.58 2.40
N ASN A 251 5.81 15.22 3.06
CA ASN A 251 5.95 15.68 4.44
C ASN A 251 5.73 14.52 5.42
N LEU A 252 6.11 14.73 6.68
CA LEU A 252 5.91 13.76 7.76
C LEU A 252 4.97 14.31 8.82
N LEU A 253 3.91 13.56 9.15
CA LEU A 253 3.18 13.74 10.40
C LEU A 253 3.86 12.91 11.48
N VAL A 254 4.35 13.58 12.51
CA VAL A 254 5.20 12.97 13.55
C VAL A 254 4.52 13.09 14.91
N LEU A 255 4.36 11.96 15.60
CA LEU A 255 3.85 11.93 16.96
C LEU A 255 4.97 12.23 17.97
N THR A 256 4.82 13.31 18.72
CA THR A 256 5.77 13.78 19.73
C THR A 256 5.06 14.01 21.07
N THR A 257 5.81 14.47 22.08
CA THR A 257 5.34 14.63 23.46
C THR A 257 5.51 16.07 23.90
N GLU A 258 4.60 16.51 24.75
CA GLU A 258 4.69 17.81 25.44
C GLU A 258 4.38 17.67 26.92
N VAL A 259 4.81 18.65 27.71
CA VAL A 259 4.64 18.65 29.17
C VAL A 259 4.08 19.98 29.62
N ALA A 260 2.98 19.94 30.37
CA ALA A 260 2.36 21.10 30.99
C ALA A 260 2.32 20.96 32.52
N THR A 261 2.25 22.10 33.21
CA THR A 261 2.00 22.13 34.65
C THR A 261 0.54 22.50 34.88
N ILE A 262 -0.25 21.55 35.39
CA ILE A 262 -1.67 21.74 35.69
C ILE A 262 -1.89 21.36 37.15
N ASN A 263 -2.52 22.24 37.93
CA ASN A 263 -2.78 22.04 39.36
C ASN A 263 -1.53 21.65 40.19
N ASN A 264 -0.37 22.23 39.86
CA ASN A 264 0.95 21.94 40.46
C ASN A 264 1.50 20.53 40.19
N GLU A 265 0.93 19.78 39.26
CA GLU A 265 1.45 18.50 38.79
C GLU A 265 2.06 18.67 37.39
N GLN A 266 3.13 17.93 37.10
CA GLN A 266 3.64 17.81 35.73
C GLN A 266 2.85 16.73 35.00
N ILE A 267 2.28 17.08 33.86
CA ILE A 267 1.46 16.20 33.05
C ILE A 267 2.11 16.12 31.68
N LYS A 268 2.31 14.90 31.18
CA LYS A 268 2.85 14.62 29.86
C LYS A 268 1.68 14.28 28.92
N GLY A 269 1.52 15.09 27.88
CA GLY A 269 0.57 14.90 26.80
C GLY A 269 1.27 14.62 25.48
N ASP A 270 0.50 14.51 24.41
CA ASP A 270 0.98 14.33 23.06
C ASP A 270 0.84 15.59 22.22
N LYS A 271 1.76 15.73 21.27
CA LYS A 271 1.75 16.77 20.25
C LYS A 271 1.97 16.11 18.89
N ILE A 272 1.24 16.55 17.88
CA ILE A 272 1.46 16.16 16.48
C ILE A 272 2.18 17.32 15.80
N ILE A 273 3.19 17.03 14.99
CA ILE A 273 3.85 18.04 14.14
C ILE A 273 3.89 17.54 12.71
N GLU A 274 3.62 18.43 11.76
CA GLU A 274 3.91 18.20 10.35
C GLU A 274 5.28 18.81 10.03
N LEU A 275 6.18 18.02 9.47
CA LEU A 275 7.50 18.45 9.04
C LEU A 275 7.63 18.36 7.52
N ASP A 276 8.21 19.39 6.91
CA ASP A 276 8.69 19.27 5.53
C ASP A 276 9.91 18.33 5.43
N GLN A 277 10.32 18.03 4.20
CA GLN A 277 11.50 17.19 3.93
C GLN A 277 12.82 17.77 4.46
N GLN A 278 12.87 19.06 4.81
CA GLN A 278 14.03 19.72 5.41
C GLN A 278 13.96 19.74 6.95
N GLY A 279 12.89 19.20 7.54
CA GLY A 279 12.68 19.14 8.99
C GLY A 279 12.10 20.42 9.59
N ASN A 280 11.58 21.35 8.79
CA ASN A 280 10.88 22.54 9.30
C ASN A 280 9.45 22.16 9.69
N THR A 281 9.00 22.65 10.85
CA THR A 281 7.61 22.47 11.28
C THR A 281 6.68 23.40 10.51
N LEU A 282 5.71 22.81 9.80
CA LEU A 282 4.67 23.52 9.05
C LEU A 282 3.38 23.68 9.85
N TRP A 283 3.02 22.64 10.58
CA TRP A 283 1.80 22.57 11.38
C TRP A 283 2.04 21.86 12.71
N GLN A 284 1.21 22.15 13.70
CA GLN A 284 1.26 21.50 15.00
C GLN A 284 -0.11 21.41 15.67
N TRP A 285 -0.30 20.38 16.48
CA TRP A 285 -1.49 20.18 17.30
C TRP A 285 -1.12 19.73 18.71
N SER A 286 -1.77 20.32 19.72
CA SER A 286 -1.52 20.06 21.13
C SER A 286 -2.70 19.38 21.80
N SER A 287 -2.43 18.28 22.51
CA SER A 287 -3.44 17.61 23.34
C SER A 287 -3.92 18.49 24.49
N PHE A 288 -3.08 19.37 25.04
CA PHE A 288 -3.49 20.29 26.11
C PHE A 288 -4.46 21.37 25.64
N GLU A 289 -4.49 21.66 24.34
CA GLU A 289 -5.41 22.64 23.75
C GLU A 289 -6.74 22.00 23.34
N HIS A 290 -6.76 20.71 23.02
CA HIS A 290 -7.89 20.05 22.35
C HIS A 290 -8.49 18.86 23.12
N MET A 291 -7.87 18.41 24.21
CA MET A 291 -8.38 17.28 25.02
C MET A 291 -8.68 17.69 26.46
N ASP A 292 -9.50 16.86 27.13
CA ASP A 292 -9.95 17.11 28.50
C ASP A 292 -8.85 16.89 29.54
N THR A 293 -8.14 17.96 29.89
CA THR A 293 -7.06 17.94 30.87
C THR A 293 -7.49 17.59 32.31
N GLU A 294 -8.78 17.49 32.60
CA GLU A 294 -9.31 17.05 33.90
C GLU A 294 -9.54 15.53 33.96
N ARG A 295 -9.50 14.82 32.82
CA ARG A 295 -9.82 13.39 32.76
C ARG A 295 -8.61 12.48 32.97
N PHE A 296 -8.72 11.61 33.96
CA PHE A 296 -7.71 10.62 34.35
C PHE A 296 -8.37 9.26 34.64
N PRO A 297 -8.78 8.51 33.60
CA PRO A 297 -9.74 7.40 33.71
C PRO A 297 -9.17 6.14 34.39
N GLY A 298 -7.85 6.08 34.61
CA GLY A 298 -7.19 4.85 35.03
C GLY A 298 -5.78 5.05 35.58
N VAL A 299 -5.15 3.95 35.93
CA VAL A 299 -3.78 3.89 36.46
C VAL A 299 -2.78 4.29 35.38
N LEU A 300 -3.05 4.02 34.10
CA LEU A 300 -2.17 4.42 33.00
C LEU A 300 -2.05 5.94 32.87
N ALA A 301 -3.18 6.66 32.81
CA ALA A 301 -3.19 8.13 32.78
C ALA A 301 -2.55 8.77 34.04
N ASN A 302 -2.62 8.08 35.18
CA ASN A 302 -2.02 8.51 36.44
C ASN A 302 -0.57 8.03 36.64
N ARG A 303 0.00 7.29 35.69
CA ARG A 303 1.33 6.68 35.84
C ARG A 303 2.40 7.76 35.85
N ILE A 304 3.20 7.81 36.92
CA ILE A 304 4.27 8.81 37.05
C ILE A 304 5.58 8.23 36.48
N ASN A 305 6.06 8.84 35.40
CA ASN A 305 7.36 8.57 34.79
C ASN A 305 8.20 9.85 34.83
N ASN A 306 9.41 9.79 35.39
CA ASN A 306 10.31 10.95 35.52
C ASN A 306 9.63 12.20 36.15
N GLY A 307 8.72 11.98 37.11
CA GLY A 307 7.99 13.05 37.79
C GLY A 307 6.79 13.62 37.03
N GLN A 308 6.41 13.03 35.89
CA GLN A 308 5.31 13.47 35.02
C GLN A 308 4.24 12.38 34.94
N LYS A 309 2.97 12.74 35.05
CA LYS A 309 1.84 11.82 34.77
C LYS A 309 1.69 11.59 33.27
N ASP A 310 1.61 10.34 32.85
CA ASP A 310 1.55 9.91 31.43
C ASP A 310 0.11 9.92 30.90
N TRP A 311 -0.42 11.12 30.68
CA TRP A 311 -1.86 11.38 30.58
C TRP A 311 -2.52 10.80 29.34
N THR A 312 -1.94 10.99 28.15
CA THR A 312 -2.53 10.54 26.87
C THR A 312 -1.86 9.28 26.32
N HIS A 313 -0.52 9.24 26.30
CA HIS A 313 0.29 8.12 25.79
C HIS A 313 -0.22 7.61 24.44
N SER A 314 -0.37 8.50 23.46
CA SER A 314 -0.84 8.12 22.13
C SER A 314 0.21 7.27 21.42
N ASN A 315 -0.23 6.37 20.55
CA ASN A 315 0.64 5.33 19.99
C ASN A 315 0.45 5.06 18.50
N ALA A 316 -0.52 5.70 17.86
CA ALA A 316 -0.72 5.59 16.43
C ALA A 316 -1.29 6.87 15.84
N LEU A 317 -0.85 7.16 14.62
CA LEU A 317 -1.42 8.15 13.72
C LEU A 317 -1.87 7.41 12.45
N PHE A 318 -3.05 7.74 11.95
CA PHE A 318 -3.49 7.37 10.61
C PHE A 318 -4.00 8.63 9.93
N TYR A 319 -3.35 9.04 8.85
CA TYR A 319 -3.80 10.18 8.04
C TYR A 319 -4.74 9.67 6.96
N ASP A 320 -5.95 10.23 6.94
CA ASP A 320 -6.88 10.02 5.85
C ASP A 320 -6.78 11.18 4.85
N PRO A 321 -6.16 10.97 3.67
CA PRO A 321 -6.10 12.00 2.64
C PRO A 321 -7.46 12.32 2.04
N HIS A 322 -8.49 11.49 2.25
CA HIS A 322 -9.83 11.71 1.70
C HIS A 322 -10.49 12.93 2.33
N ASP A 323 -10.49 12.98 3.67
CA ASP A 323 -11.15 14.04 4.45
C ASP A 323 -10.16 15.07 5.03
N ASP A 324 -8.85 14.94 4.75
CA ASP A 324 -7.78 15.70 5.42
C ASP A 324 -7.90 15.60 6.96
N THR A 325 -8.08 14.36 7.44
CA THR A 325 -8.22 14.08 8.88
C THR A 325 -7.13 13.17 9.41
N ILE A 326 -6.90 13.24 10.71
CA ILE A 326 -5.92 12.43 11.43
C ILE A 326 -6.63 11.64 12.52
N LEU A 327 -6.56 10.31 12.47
CA LEU A 327 -6.87 9.47 13.62
C LEU A 327 -5.70 9.47 14.60
N LEU A 328 -5.99 9.77 15.86
CA LEU A 328 -5.04 9.68 16.97
C LEU A 328 -5.53 8.61 17.96
N SER A 329 -4.75 7.54 18.10
CA SER A 329 -5.01 6.50 19.10
C SER A 329 -4.37 6.88 20.44
N SER A 330 -5.19 7.28 21.41
CA SER A 330 -4.77 7.70 22.75
C SER A 330 -4.94 6.58 23.78
N ARG A 331 -3.84 5.87 24.09
CA ARG A 331 -3.84 4.66 24.90
C ARG A 331 -4.33 4.90 26.33
N SER A 332 -3.77 5.88 27.02
CA SER A 332 -4.10 6.14 28.44
C SER A 332 -5.50 6.71 28.63
N GLN A 333 -6.14 7.17 27.54
CA GLN A 333 -7.52 7.65 27.56
C GLN A 333 -8.53 6.58 27.10
N SER A 334 -8.05 5.50 26.47
CA SER A 334 -8.88 4.50 25.76
C SER A 334 -9.79 5.14 24.71
N TRP A 335 -9.23 6.08 23.95
CA TRP A 335 -9.94 6.88 22.95
C TRP A 335 -9.22 6.84 21.59
N VAL A 336 -10.00 6.87 20.52
CA VAL A 336 -9.54 7.23 19.17
C VAL A 336 -10.20 8.55 18.80
N LEU A 337 -9.39 9.57 18.52
CA LEU A 337 -9.87 10.89 18.12
C LEU A 337 -9.73 11.02 16.61
N ASN A 338 -10.68 11.68 15.96
CA ASN A 338 -10.52 12.17 14.60
C ASN A 338 -10.35 13.69 14.63
N ILE A 339 -9.25 14.13 14.05
CA ILE A 339 -8.79 15.51 14.09
C ILE A 339 -8.84 16.06 12.67
N ASP A 340 -9.53 17.17 12.48
CA ASP A 340 -9.46 17.96 11.25
C ASP A 340 -8.06 18.57 11.13
N HIS A 341 -7.31 18.20 10.10
CA HIS A 341 -5.91 18.61 9.97
C HIS A 341 -5.80 20.12 9.73
N GLN A 342 -6.72 20.70 8.97
CA GLN A 342 -6.71 22.12 8.65
C GLN A 342 -6.88 23.02 9.88
N THR A 343 -7.83 22.70 10.74
CA THR A 343 -8.23 23.55 11.89
C THR A 343 -7.66 23.06 13.21
N GLY A 344 -7.27 21.79 13.31
CA GLY A 344 -6.88 21.13 14.55
C GLY A 344 -8.05 20.72 15.45
N ASN A 345 -9.30 20.96 15.03
CA ASN A 345 -10.47 20.62 15.82
C ASN A 345 -10.62 19.09 15.93
N VAL A 346 -11.01 18.62 17.11
CA VAL A 346 -11.44 17.23 17.30
C VAL A 346 -12.88 17.10 16.81
N LEU A 347 -13.08 16.44 15.69
CA LEU A 347 -14.40 16.25 15.07
C LEU A 347 -15.25 15.29 15.90
N TRP A 348 -14.66 14.16 16.30
CA TRP A 348 -15.32 13.17 17.13
C TRP A 348 -14.30 12.33 17.91
N ILE A 349 -14.81 11.63 18.93
CA ILE A 349 -14.06 10.73 19.81
C ILE A 349 -14.81 9.41 19.89
N LEU A 350 -14.16 8.34 19.44
CA LEU A 350 -14.60 6.98 19.65
C LEU A 350 -14.08 6.49 21.00
N GLY A 351 -14.97 6.07 21.90
CA GLY A 351 -14.63 5.53 23.22
C GLY A 351 -15.64 5.89 24.31
N ASP A 352 -15.34 5.50 25.55
CA ASP A 352 -16.22 5.74 26.71
C ASP A 352 -16.18 7.22 27.13
N ASP A 353 -17.35 7.83 27.28
CA ASP A 353 -17.57 9.25 27.64
C ASP A 353 -17.60 9.48 29.16
N LYS A 354 -17.32 8.45 29.97
CA LYS A 354 -17.21 8.61 31.44
C LYS A 354 -16.09 9.55 31.85
N GLU A 355 -16.35 10.25 32.95
CA GLU A 355 -15.40 11.14 33.64
C GLU A 355 -14.90 12.31 32.77
N ILE A 356 -15.66 12.68 31.72
CA ILE A 356 -15.43 13.90 30.94
C ILE A 356 -16.09 15.12 31.62
N SER A 357 -15.51 16.28 31.35
CA SER A 357 -16.13 17.58 31.58
C SER A 357 -17.21 17.86 30.52
N ASN A 358 -18.17 18.71 30.89
CA ASN A 358 -19.34 19.00 30.04
C ASN A 358 -18.99 19.61 28.66
N SER A 359 -17.78 20.13 28.45
CA SER A 359 -17.37 20.71 27.17
C SER A 359 -17.16 19.69 26.06
N TYR A 360 -16.98 18.41 26.40
CA TYR A 360 -16.66 17.35 25.42
C TYR A 360 -17.82 16.38 25.16
N SER A 361 -18.95 16.51 25.85
CA SER A 361 -20.05 15.52 25.79
C SER A 361 -20.72 15.39 24.42
N GLY A 362 -20.58 16.39 23.54
CA GLY A 362 -21.14 16.34 22.18
C GLY A 362 -20.27 15.59 21.16
N SER A 363 -19.03 15.24 21.52
CA SER A 363 -18.05 14.67 20.59
C SER A 363 -18.00 13.13 20.63
N PHE A 364 -18.79 12.49 21.47
CA PHE A 364 -18.74 11.04 21.68
C PHE A 364 -19.88 10.30 20.99
N PHE A 365 -19.57 9.10 20.51
CA PHE A 365 -20.58 8.19 19.96
C PHE A 365 -21.33 7.45 21.07
N THR A 366 -22.62 7.21 20.88
CA THR A 366 -23.39 6.22 21.63
C THR A 366 -23.14 4.83 21.04
N LEU A 367 -22.64 3.89 21.85
CA LEU A 367 -22.44 2.52 21.42
C LEU A 367 -23.76 1.75 21.41
N ASN A 368 -24.26 1.45 20.21
CA ASN A 368 -25.52 0.74 20.03
C ASN A 368 -25.37 -0.79 20.17
N ASN A 369 -24.18 -1.32 19.88
CA ASN A 369 -23.89 -2.75 20.00
C ASN A 369 -22.39 -3.00 20.22
N GLY A 370 -22.08 -4.04 21.03
CA GLY A 370 -20.73 -4.46 21.36
C GLY A 370 -20.16 -3.82 22.62
N SER A 371 -18.84 -3.57 22.62
CA SER A 371 -18.09 -3.02 23.75
C SER A 371 -17.05 -2.03 23.27
N TRP A 372 -16.71 -1.03 24.08
CA TRP A 372 -15.57 -0.15 23.80
C TRP A 372 -14.23 -0.89 23.94
N MET A 373 -13.24 -0.42 23.18
CA MET A 373 -11.85 -0.77 23.32
C MET A 373 -11.25 -0.20 24.62
N ALA A 374 -10.14 -0.77 25.08
CA ALA A 374 -9.40 -0.23 26.21
C ALA A 374 -7.89 -0.34 26.01
N SER A 375 -7.20 0.80 26.17
CA SER A 375 -5.74 0.93 26.00
C SER A 375 -5.23 0.42 24.65
N GLN A 376 -5.96 0.72 23.58
CA GLN A 376 -5.79 0.19 22.24
C GLN A 376 -4.53 0.71 21.51
N HIS A 377 -4.20 0.08 20.38
CA HIS A 377 -3.17 0.48 19.42
C HIS A 377 -3.71 0.48 17.98
N ALA A 378 -2.96 1.15 17.10
CA ALA A 378 -3.07 1.03 15.64
C ALA A 378 -4.50 1.20 15.09
N ALA A 379 -5.14 2.31 15.46
CA ALA A 379 -6.42 2.64 14.86
C ALA A 379 -6.22 3.12 13.42
N MET A 380 -6.97 2.54 12.47
CA MET A 380 -6.97 2.91 11.06
C MET A 380 -8.38 2.90 10.47
N PHE A 381 -8.58 3.62 9.37
CA PHE A 381 -9.75 3.40 8.52
C PHE A 381 -9.51 2.19 7.61
N THR A 382 -10.55 1.39 7.41
CA THR A 382 -10.58 0.36 6.37
C THR A 382 -11.00 0.97 5.03
N ASN A 383 -10.83 0.21 3.95
CA ASN A 383 -11.33 0.56 2.61
C ASN A 383 -12.86 0.72 2.55
N LEU A 384 -13.58 0.28 3.60
CA LEU A 384 -15.03 0.44 3.73
C LEU A 384 -15.42 1.63 4.62
N GLY A 385 -14.46 2.39 5.13
CA GLY A 385 -14.69 3.53 6.04
C GLY A 385 -15.00 3.13 7.49
N ASP A 386 -14.90 1.83 7.82
CA ASP A 386 -14.97 1.39 9.22
C ASP A 386 -13.66 1.68 9.94
N ILE A 387 -13.68 1.74 11.28
CA ILE A 387 -12.48 1.91 12.09
C ILE A 387 -12.02 0.55 12.63
N LEU A 388 -10.83 0.13 12.22
CA LEU A 388 -10.17 -1.09 12.66
C LEU A 388 -9.15 -0.77 13.77
N ILE A 389 -9.17 -1.55 14.85
CA ILE A 389 -8.41 -1.25 16.07
C ILE A 389 -7.88 -2.54 16.71
N PHE A 390 -6.61 -2.52 17.14
CA PHE A 390 -6.08 -3.54 18.05
C PHE A 390 -6.39 -3.18 19.51
N ASP A 391 -7.38 -3.84 20.09
CA ASP A 391 -7.84 -3.64 21.46
C ASP A 391 -7.09 -4.56 22.44
N ASN A 392 -6.10 -3.99 23.14
CA ASN A 392 -5.33 -4.67 24.16
C ASN A 392 -6.17 -5.10 25.37
N ARG A 393 -7.28 -4.42 25.63
CA ARG A 393 -8.15 -4.56 26.82
C ARG A 393 -7.48 -4.22 28.15
N ASN A 394 -6.32 -3.56 28.15
CA ASN A 394 -5.64 -3.18 29.39
C ASN A 394 -6.49 -2.14 30.16
N GLU A 395 -6.53 -2.29 31.48
CA GLU A 395 -7.42 -1.56 32.41
C GLU A 395 -8.93 -1.79 32.24
N SER A 396 -9.38 -2.62 31.28
CA SER A 396 -10.80 -3.00 31.25
C SER A 396 -11.16 -3.97 32.37
N GLU A 397 -12.44 -4.03 32.75
CA GLU A 397 -12.96 -5.07 33.65
C GLU A 397 -12.69 -6.49 33.12
N LEU A 398 -12.50 -6.61 31.80
CA LEU A 398 -12.22 -7.83 31.08
C LEU A 398 -10.73 -7.96 30.71
N ALA A 399 -9.79 -7.49 31.52
CA ALA A 399 -8.34 -7.66 31.25
C ALA A 399 -7.76 -9.00 31.77
N GLY A 400 -6.71 -9.51 31.12
CA GLY A 400 -5.86 -10.62 31.61
C GLY A 400 -6.10 -11.98 30.94
N ASN A 401 -5.44 -13.05 31.42
CA ASN A 401 -5.41 -14.37 30.76
C ASN A 401 -6.77 -15.06 30.53
N ILE A 402 -7.84 -14.56 31.17
CA ILE A 402 -9.20 -15.05 30.96
C ILE A 402 -9.85 -14.39 29.73
N ASN A 403 -9.39 -13.20 29.36
CA ASN A 403 -9.92 -12.34 28.32
C ASN A 403 -8.77 -11.77 27.48
N ASN A 404 -8.44 -12.48 26.41
CA ASN A 404 -7.38 -12.09 25.50
C ASN A 404 -7.65 -10.76 24.79
N SER A 405 -6.58 -10.15 24.28
CA SER A 405 -6.67 -8.99 23.39
C SER A 405 -7.37 -9.37 22.10
N ARG A 406 -7.79 -8.38 21.31
CA ARG A 406 -8.58 -8.63 20.10
C ARG A 406 -8.36 -7.57 19.05
N ALA A 407 -8.63 -7.91 17.80
CA ALA A 407 -8.92 -6.92 16.78
C ALA A 407 -10.43 -6.67 16.78
N VAL A 408 -10.84 -5.41 16.64
CA VAL A 408 -12.25 -4.99 16.57
C VAL A 408 -12.44 -4.01 15.44
N ARG A 409 -13.65 -4.03 14.86
CA ARG A 409 -14.08 -3.07 13.86
C ARG A 409 -15.33 -2.34 14.37
N TYR A 410 -15.34 -1.02 14.18
CA TYR A 410 -16.47 -0.16 14.48
C TYR A 410 -16.98 0.50 13.20
N ASN A 411 -18.26 0.29 12.92
CA ASN A 411 -18.99 1.14 11.99
C ASN A 411 -19.52 2.34 12.76
N ILE A 412 -19.32 3.55 12.23
CA ILE A 412 -19.72 4.80 12.87
C ILE A 412 -20.71 5.56 12.01
N ASN A 413 -21.62 6.28 12.67
CA ASN A 413 -22.48 7.28 12.05
C ASN A 413 -22.22 8.60 12.77
N THR A 414 -21.48 9.49 12.11
CA THR A 414 -21.07 10.81 12.62
C THR A 414 -22.23 11.79 12.74
N ASN A 415 -23.33 11.58 12.02
CA ASN A 415 -24.51 12.44 12.08
C ASN A 415 -25.36 12.16 13.33
N GLU A 416 -25.61 10.88 13.59
CA GLU A 416 -26.36 10.43 14.76
C GLU A 416 -25.46 10.32 16.00
N MET A 417 -24.14 10.45 15.82
CA MET A 417 -23.13 10.13 16.82
C MET A 417 -23.40 8.76 17.44
N THR A 418 -23.54 7.73 16.59
CA THR A 418 -23.68 6.33 17.03
C THR A 418 -22.58 5.44 16.48
N ALA A 419 -22.22 4.40 17.23
CA ALA A 419 -21.22 3.41 16.82
C ALA A 419 -21.76 1.99 17.04
N VAL A 420 -21.34 1.07 16.18
CA VAL A 420 -21.63 -0.36 16.27
C VAL A 420 -20.32 -1.12 16.13
N GLN A 421 -19.95 -1.89 17.15
CA GLN A 421 -18.92 -2.92 16.99
C GLN A 421 -19.51 -4.01 16.10
N ASN A 422 -19.13 -4.05 14.83
CA ASN A 422 -19.70 -4.95 13.82
C ASN A 422 -18.86 -6.22 13.61
N TRP A 423 -17.62 -6.25 14.11
CA TRP A 423 -16.71 -7.39 13.98
C TRP A 423 -15.73 -7.49 15.16
N GLU A 424 -15.32 -8.73 15.49
CA GLU A 424 -14.17 -8.98 16.37
C GLU A 424 -13.48 -10.30 16.07
N TYR A 425 -12.17 -10.33 16.28
CA TYR A 425 -11.36 -11.54 16.39
C TYR A 425 -10.58 -11.51 17.71
N ILE A 426 -10.77 -12.53 18.54
CA ILE A 426 -10.07 -12.67 19.83
C ILE A 426 -8.71 -13.35 19.59
N ALA A 427 -7.63 -12.65 19.90
CA ALA A 427 -6.28 -13.18 19.78
C ALA A 427 -6.06 -14.38 20.73
N PRO A 428 -5.12 -15.28 20.42
CA PRO A 428 -4.80 -16.44 21.27
C PRO A 428 -4.07 -16.06 22.58
N LYS A 429 -3.74 -14.78 22.78
CA LYS A 429 -3.08 -14.27 23.98
C LYS A 429 -3.56 -12.90 24.41
N TYR A 430 -3.34 -12.60 25.68
CA TYR A 430 -3.49 -11.24 26.22
C TYR A 430 -2.17 -10.49 26.08
N THR A 431 -2.23 -9.28 25.53
CA THR A 431 -1.13 -8.32 25.43
C THR A 431 -1.54 -7.00 26.09
N GLN A 432 -0.79 -6.57 27.10
CA GLN A 432 -1.16 -5.37 27.88
C GLN A 432 -0.77 -4.05 27.19
N ALA A 433 0.08 -4.11 26.16
CA ALA A 433 0.58 -2.99 25.37
C ALA A 433 1.13 -3.53 24.04
N LEU A 434 1.55 -2.66 23.13
CA LEU A 434 1.99 -2.99 21.77
C LEU A 434 0.88 -3.63 20.95
N GLY A 435 1.22 -4.01 19.73
CA GLY A 435 0.33 -4.68 18.80
C GLY A 435 -0.15 -3.77 17.70
N ASP A 436 -0.73 -4.41 16.70
CA ASP A 436 -1.02 -3.81 15.41
C ASP A 436 -2.22 -4.49 14.77
N VAL A 437 -2.86 -3.77 13.86
CA VAL A 437 -3.87 -4.34 12.97
C VAL A 437 -3.83 -3.61 11.64
N ASP A 438 -3.83 -4.37 10.55
CA ASP A 438 -3.79 -3.85 9.19
C ASP A 438 -4.82 -4.57 8.30
N GLU A 439 -5.51 -3.83 7.45
CA GLU A 439 -6.26 -4.41 6.34
C GLU A 439 -5.32 -4.69 5.16
N LEU A 440 -5.29 -5.94 4.73
CA LEU A 440 -4.47 -6.41 3.62
C LEU A 440 -5.18 -6.19 2.28
N SER A 441 -4.41 -6.22 1.18
CA SER A 441 -4.95 -5.97 -0.17
C SER A 441 -6.02 -6.96 -0.62
N ASN A 442 -6.01 -8.19 -0.10
CA ASN A 442 -7.07 -9.19 -0.35
C ASN A 442 -8.28 -9.05 0.59
N GLY A 443 -8.33 -7.99 1.42
CA GLY A 443 -9.37 -7.74 2.41
C GLY A 443 -9.23 -8.54 3.71
N ASN A 444 -8.23 -9.44 3.84
CA ASN A 444 -7.94 -10.08 5.11
C ASN A 444 -7.36 -9.08 6.12
N ILE A 445 -7.38 -9.46 7.40
CA ILE A 445 -6.86 -8.63 8.48
C ILE A 445 -5.61 -9.28 9.05
N LEU A 446 -4.50 -8.54 9.01
CA LEU A 446 -3.26 -8.89 9.70
C LEU A 446 -3.31 -8.32 11.13
N ILE A 447 -2.95 -9.14 12.11
CA ILE A 447 -3.05 -8.82 13.54
C ILE A 447 -1.71 -9.17 14.17
N ASN A 448 -1.06 -8.21 14.81
CA ASN A 448 0.09 -8.45 15.66
C ASN A 448 -0.30 -8.41 17.14
N ALA A 449 -0.41 -9.57 17.77
CA ALA A 449 -0.48 -9.70 19.23
C ALA A 449 0.93 -9.81 19.83
N GLY A 450 1.77 -8.80 19.56
CA GLY A 450 3.20 -8.87 19.80
C GLY A 450 3.67 -8.49 21.21
N GLY A 451 2.82 -7.84 22.01
CA GLY A 451 3.21 -7.30 23.31
C GLY A 451 3.38 -8.28 24.46
N PRO A 452 3.95 -7.81 25.59
CA PRO A 452 4.00 -8.59 26.82
C PRO A 452 2.59 -8.78 27.40
N GLY A 453 2.38 -9.81 28.21
CA GLY A 453 1.11 -10.07 28.87
C GLY A 453 1.04 -11.47 29.43
N SER A 454 0.21 -12.34 28.85
CA SER A 454 0.13 -13.74 29.26
C SER A 454 1.40 -14.54 28.95
N SER A 455 2.15 -14.13 27.92
CA SER A 455 3.46 -14.63 27.54
C SER A 455 4.25 -13.57 26.77
N ASN A 456 5.56 -13.78 26.60
CA ASN A 456 6.40 -12.96 25.71
C ASN A 456 6.38 -13.44 24.25
N THR A 457 5.78 -14.59 23.94
CA THR A 457 5.68 -15.07 22.54
C THR A 457 4.71 -14.17 21.76
N ALA A 458 5.17 -13.54 20.69
CA ALA A 458 4.32 -12.79 19.79
C ALA A 458 3.50 -13.74 18.89
N HIS A 459 2.29 -13.33 18.51
CA HIS A 459 1.50 -13.99 17.47
C HIS A 459 1.22 -12.97 16.39
N ILE A 460 1.57 -13.29 15.15
CA ILE A 460 1.23 -12.52 13.96
C ILE A 460 0.24 -13.38 13.17
N ILE A 461 -0.97 -12.87 12.97
CA ILE A 461 -2.13 -13.67 12.58
C ILE A 461 -2.81 -12.99 11.41
N GLU A 462 -3.10 -13.73 10.37
CA GLU A 462 -3.99 -13.30 9.30
C GLU A 462 -5.34 -14.00 9.44
N VAL A 463 -6.41 -13.21 9.37
CA VAL A 463 -7.78 -13.71 9.44
C VAL A 463 -8.64 -13.17 8.32
N THR A 464 -9.64 -13.93 7.91
CA THR A 464 -10.64 -13.46 6.95
C THR A 464 -11.58 -12.42 7.57
N PRO A 465 -12.15 -11.48 6.79
CA PRO A 465 -12.95 -10.38 7.32
C PRO A 465 -14.39 -10.78 7.70
N GLU A 466 -14.85 -12.01 7.38
CA GLU A 466 -16.20 -12.45 7.73
C GLU A 466 -16.35 -12.79 9.22
N LEU A 467 -17.61 -13.05 9.63
CA LEU A 467 -17.98 -13.53 10.95
C LEU A 467 -18.68 -14.89 10.86
N PRO A 468 -18.16 -15.95 11.48
CA PRO A 468 -16.91 -15.99 12.25
C PRO A 468 -15.67 -15.94 11.35
N SER A 469 -14.65 -15.19 11.77
CA SER A 469 -13.38 -15.08 11.06
C SER A 469 -12.62 -16.40 11.08
N GLN A 470 -11.91 -16.69 9.99
CA GLN A 470 -11.06 -17.87 9.88
C GLN A 470 -9.60 -17.45 9.90
N VAL A 471 -8.77 -18.15 10.67
CA VAL A 471 -7.31 -17.97 10.62
C VAL A 471 -6.80 -18.59 9.33
N THR A 472 -6.21 -17.76 8.46
CA THR A 472 -5.62 -18.20 7.19
C THR A 472 -4.11 -18.36 7.32
N TRP A 473 -3.48 -17.61 8.22
CA TRP A 473 -2.06 -17.75 8.54
C TRP A 473 -1.78 -17.36 9.99
N GLU A 474 -0.89 -18.07 10.66
CA GLU A 474 -0.44 -17.70 12.00
C GLU A 474 1.02 -18.08 12.20
N LEU A 475 1.83 -17.09 12.57
CA LEU A 475 3.22 -17.25 12.97
C LEU A 475 3.39 -16.82 14.42
N ILE A 476 4.14 -17.62 15.18
CA ILE A 476 4.60 -17.23 16.50
C ILE A 476 6.08 -16.89 16.50
N VAL A 477 6.45 -15.85 17.24
CA VAL A 477 7.85 -15.51 17.52
C VAL A 477 8.13 -15.83 18.99
N LEU A 478 8.88 -16.89 19.24
CA LEU A 478 9.01 -17.48 20.57
C LEU A 478 9.75 -16.55 21.55
N ASN A 479 9.14 -16.34 22.71
CA ASN A 479 9.69 -15.56 23.83
C ASN A 479 10.18 -14.14 23.46
N THR A 480 9.67 -13.57 22.38
CA THR A 480 10.13 -12.30 21.83
C THR A 480 8.94 -11.38 21.58
N ALA A 481 8.99 -10.18 22.16
CA ALA A 481 7.97 -9.17 21.90
C ALA A 481 8.24 -8.46 20.57
N ILE A 482 7.18 -8.29 19.78
CA ILE A 482 7.19 -7.64 18.48
C ILE A 482 6.34 -6.38 18.58
N TYR A 483 6.91 -5.23 18.23
CA TYR A 483 6.20 -3.95 18.39
C TYR A 483 5.03 -3.84 17.41
N ARG A 484 5.33 -4.01 16.11
CA ARG A 484 4.41 -4.01 14.96
C ARG A 484 4.89 -5.01 13.91
N ALA A 485 4.00 -5.45 13.04
CA ALA A 485 4.33 -6.36 11.94
C ALA A 485 3.53 -5.98 10.70
N GLU A 486 4.22 -5.95 9.56
CA GLU A 486 3.69 -5.47 8.29
C GLU A 486 3.79 -6.56 7.24
N ARG A 487 2.91 -6.57 6.23
CA ARG A 487 3.02 -7.49 5.11
C ARG A 487 3.06 -6.75 3.77
N ILE A 488 4.03 -7.12 2.94
CA ILE A 488 4.05 -6.75 1.53
C ILE A 488 3.80 -8.00 0.70
N SER A 489 2.81 -7.96 -0.19
CA SER A 489 2.53 -9.06 -1.11
C SER A 489 3.72 -9.33 -2.03
N TRP A 490 3.84 -10.56 -2.52
CA TRP A 490 4.87 -10.86 -3.53
C TRP A 490 4.72 -9.94 -4.76
N GLN A 491 3.49 -9.65 -5.20
CA GLN A 491 3.22 -8.72 -6.29
C GLN A 491 3.86 -7.34 -6.08
N ASN A 492 3.63 -6.72 -4.92
CA ASN A 492 4.18 -5.39 -4.61
C ASN A 492 5.71 -5.41 -4.42
N LEU A 493 6.27 -6.54 -3.97
CA LEU A 493 7.74 -6.71 -3.91
C LEU A 493 8.36 -6.82 -5.29
N MET A 494 7.70 -7.48 -6.23
CA MET A 494 8.23 -7.66 -7.59
C MET A 494 8.11 -6.38 -8.43
N SER A 495 7.10 -5.54 -8.20
CA SER A 495 6.92 -4.26 -8.89
C SER A 495 7.87 -3.15 -8.41
N SER A 496 8.46 -3.28 -7.22
CA SER A 496 9.17 -2.20 -6.51
C SER A 496 10.69 -2.09 -6.73
N SER A 497 11.26 -2.83 -7.68
CA SER A 497 12.68 -2.64 -8.08
C SER A 497 12.91 -1.47 -9.04
N VAL A 498 11.90 -0.61 -9.26
CA VAL A 498 11.95 0.53 -10.18
C VAL A 498 12.53 1.75 -9.47
N GLY A 499 13.85 1.89 -9.56
CA GLY A 499 14.46 3.22 -9.63
C GLY A 499 14.00 3.90 -10.92
N LEU A 500 13.32 5.04 -10.78
CA LEU A 500 13.07 6.10 -11.75
C LEU A 500 12.98 5.72 -13.24
N VAL A 501 11.79 5.98 -13.81
CA VAL A 501 11.48 5.99 -15.25
C VAL A 501 11.59 4.60 -15.89
N GLN A 502 10.58 3.75 -15.65
CA GLN A 502 10.27 2.70 -16.61
C GLN A 502 9.10 3.13 -17.49
N THR A 503 9.38 3.17 -18.79
CA THR A 503 8.38 3.06 -19.85
C THR A 503 7.38 1.95 -19.50
N PRO A 504 6.07 2.15 -19.74
CA PRO A 504 5.03 1.27 -19.22
C PRO A 504 5.33 -0.21 -19.53
N PRO A 505 5.23 -1.11 -18.53
CA PRO A 505 5.27 -2.55 -18.79
C PRO A 505 4.18 -2.83 -19.82
N ASN A 506 4.51 -3.66 -20.83
CA ASN A 506 3.66 -4.00 -21.97
C ASN A 506 2.17 -3.88 -21.63
N ASN A 507 1.57 -2.76 -22.04
CA ASN A 507 0.15 -2.50 -21.90
C ASN A 507 -0.58 -3.65 -22.62
N VAL A 508 -1.07 -4.65 -21.88
CA VAL A 508 -1.94 -5.70 -22.43
C VAL A 508 -3.35 -5.13 -22.70
N ASN A 509 -3.57 -3.86 -22.40
CA ASN A 509 -4.68 -3.11 -22.96
C ASN A 509 -4.52 -3.08 -24.47
N SER A 510 -5.24 -3.95 -25.19
CA SER A 510 -5.47 -3.76 -26.62
C SER A 510 -6.35 -2.51 -26.72
N PRO A 511 -5.79 -1.32 -27.03
CA PRO A 511 -6.60 -0.13 -27.12
C PRO A 511 -7.55 -0.31 -28.30
N ILE A 512 -8.71 0.35 -28.25
CA ILE A 512 -9.63 0.32 -29.39
C ILE A 512 -9.02 1.16 -30.52
N ASP A 513 -8.28 0.53 -31.43
CA ASP A 513 -7.71 1.21 -32.61
C ASP A 513 -8.73 1.24 -33.74
N ILE A 514 -9.18 2.44 -34.10
CA ILE A 514 -10.12 2.69 -35.18
C ILE A 514 -9.46 3.67 -36.14
N ALA A 515 -9.38 3.27 -37.40
CA ALA A 515 -8.85 4.13 -38.46
C ALA A 515 -9.53 5.52 -38.44
N ASN A 516 -8.70 6.58 -38.39
CA ASN A 516 -9.12 7.99 -38.30
C ASN A 516 -9.74 8.42 -36.96
N CYS A 517 -9.57 7.61 -35.90
CA CYS A 517 -10.04 7.89 -34.54
C CYS A 517 -8.90 7.84 -33.52
N SER A 518 -8.05 8.87 -33.48
CA SER A 518 -6.91 8.94 -32.55
C SER A 518 -7.30 8.81 -31.08
N GLU A 519 -8.50 9.26 -30.71
CA GLU A 519 -9.02 9.29 -29.35
C GLU A 519 -9.49 7.90 -28.89
N ALA A 520 -9.84 7.03 -29.84
CA ALA A 520 -10.30 5.67 -29.56
C ALA A 520 -9.19 4.84 -28.88
N VAL A 521 -7.92 5.16 -29.13
CA VAL A 521 -6.79 4.45 -28.51
C VAL A 521 -6.70 4.65 -26.99
N ASN A 522 -7.40 5.65 -26.45
CA ASN A 522 -7.47 5.87 -25.01
C ASN A 522 -8.54 4.98 -24.35
N PHE A 523 -9.45 4.38 -25.12
CA PHE A 523 -10.48 3.48 -24.59
C PHE A 523 -9.95 2.07 -24.42
N VAL A 524 -10.34 1.44 -23.32
CA VAL A 524 -9.96 0.07 -22.96
C VAL A 524 -10.97 -0.90 -23.55
N ASP A 525 -10.52 -1.92 -24.29
CA ASP A 525 -11.41 -2.94 -24.83
C ASP A 525 -12.02 -3.83 -23.74
N THR A 526 -13.12 -3.39 -23.14
CA THR A 526 -13.82 -4.17 -22.10
C THR A 526 -14.52 -5.41 -22.65
N ASN A 527 -14.55 -5.62 -23.97
CA ASN A 527 -15.05 -6.87 -24.55
C ASN A 527 -14.04 -8.02 -24.32
N ASN A 528 -12.76 -7.67 -24.10
CA ASN A 528 -11.73 -8.59 -23.66
C ASN A 528 -11.77 -8.75 -22.14
N SER A 529 -11.96 -9.99 -21.67
CA SER A 529 -11.94 -10.31 -20.25
C SER A 529 -10.57 -10.09 -19.60
N ASP A 530 -9.49 -10.07 -20.37
CA ASP A 530 -8.15 -9.77 -19.84
C ASP A 530 -8.07 -8.36 -19.24
N ASN A 531 -8.95 -7.44 -19.65
CA ASN A 531 -9.05 -6.08 -19.12
C ASN A 531 -10.05 -5.96 -17.96
N TYR A 532 -10.46 -7.09 -17.38
CA TYR A 532 -11.35 -7.11 -16.23
C TYR A 532 -10.53 -7.01 -14.94
N ILE A 533 -10.82 -6.03 -14.09
CA ILE A 533 -10.15 -5.86 -12.79
C ILE A 533 -10.72 -6.88 -11.80
N ASP A 534 -9.86 -7.77 -11.33
CA ASP A 534 -10.17 -8.82 -10.37
C ASP A 534 -9.77 -8.35 -8.97
N TYR A 535 -10.67 -7.61 -8.33
CA TYR A 535 -10.42 -7.00 -7.03
C TYR A 535 -10.38 -8.06 -5.92
N ASN A 536 -11.23 -9.08 -6.01
CA ASN A 536 -11.31 -10.14 -4.99
C ASN A 536 -10.36 -11.33 -5.28
N LEU A 537 -9.64 -11.30 -6.40
CA LEU A 537 -8.67 -12.31 -6.84
C LEU A 537 -9.28 -13.71 -6.97
N ASP A 538 -10.56 -13.79 -7.31
CA ASP A 538 -11.27 -15.07 -7.43
C ASP A 538 -11.18 -15.66 -8.85
N GLY A 539 -10.64 -14.91 -9.81
CA GLY A 539 -10.47 -15.29 -11.20
C GLY A 539 -11.76 -15.30 -12.02
N ASN A 540 -12.87 -14.79 -11.49
CA ASN A 540 -14.18 -14.76 -12.14
C ASN A 540 -14.60 -13.33 -12.47
N THR A 541 -15.31 -13.18 -13.58
CA THR A 541 -15.99 -11.94 -13.91
C THR A 541 -17.40 -11.89 -13.32
N ASN A 542 -18.02 -10.71 -13.28
CA ASN A 542 -19.45 -10.58 -13.01
C ASN A 542 -20.32 -11.45 -13.92
N ALA A 543 -19.89 -11.72 -15.15
CA ALA A 543 -20.61 -12.59 -16.08
C ALA A 543 -20.56 -14.07 -15.65
N ASP A 544 -19.43 -14.52 -15.09
CA ASP A 544 -19.27 -15.87 -14.57
C ASP A 544 -20.13 -16.08 -13.31
N LEU A 545 -20.22 -15.05 -12.46
CA LEU A 545 -20.92 -15.11 -11.17
C LEU A 545 -22.44 -14.92 -11.31
N PHE A 546 -22.89 -13.99 -12.16
CA PHE A 546 -24.29 -13.57 -12.24
C PHE A 546 -24.93 -13.76 -13.62
N GLY A 547 -24.15 -14.21 -14.61
CA GLY A 547 -24.60 -14.61 -15.95
C GLY A 547 -24.14 -13.68 -17.08
N ASP A 548 -24.09 -14.24 -18.30
CA ASP A 548 -23.56 -13.62 -19.53
C ASP A 548 -24.10 -12.22 -19.86
N ALA A 549 -25.29 -11.86 -19.35
CA ALA A 549 -25.86 -10.54 -19.56
C ALA A 549 -24.98 -9.41 -18.99
N LEU A 550 -24.16 -9.70 -17.97
CA LEU A 550 -23.22 -8.76 -17.35
C LEU A 550 -21.83 -8.75 -18.00
N LYS A 551 -21.62 -9.49 -19.09
CA LYS A 551 -20.36 -9.38 -19.83
C LYS A 551 -20.23 -7.95 -20.36
N PRO A 552 -19.21 -7.16 -19.96
CA PRO A 552 -19.07 -5.78 -20.41
C PRO A 552 -18.90 -5.71 -21.92
N THR A 553 -19.53 -4.71 -22.52
CA THR A 553 -19.32 -4.38 -23.93
C THR A 553 -19.03 -2.92 -24.09
N LEU A 554 -18.08 -2.61 -24.97
CA LEU A 554 -17.71 -1.25 -25.36
C LEU A 554 -17.47 -1.21 -26.87
N SER A 555 -18.06 -0.22 -27.54
CA SER A 555 -17.75 0.10 -28.92
C SER A 555 -17.62 1.59 -29.08
N VAL A 556 -16.47 2.00 -29.59
CA VAL A 556 -16.18 3.37 -29.98
C VAL A 556 -16.26 3.44 -31.51
N THR A 557 -16.70 4.57 -32.05
CA THR A 557 -16.55 4.94 -33.48
C THR A 557 -16.48 6.46 -33.57
N CYS A 558 -16.05 7.01 -34.70
CA CYS A 558 -16.12 8.46 -34.88
C CYS A 558 -16.23 8.88 -36.35
N ASP A 559 -16.65 10.13 -36.54
CA ASP A 559 -16.49 10.89 -37.79
C ASP A 559 -15.58 12.11 -37.55
N ASP A 560 -15.54 13.07 -38.48
CA ASP A 560 -14.65 14.25 -38.40
C ASP A 560 -14.99 15.19 -37.23
N GLU A 561 -16.20 15.14 -36.68
CA GLU A 561 -16.71 16.07 -35.67
C GLU A 561 -16.93 15.40 -34.31
N VAL A 562 -17.35 14.13 -34.31
CA VAL A 562 -17.94 13.46 -33.15
C VAL A 562 -17.35 12.07 -32.92
N LEU A 563 -17.12 11.78 -31.63
CA LEU A 563 -16.84 10.47 -31.07
C LEU A 563 -18.13 9.85 -30.54
N TYR A 564 -18.45 8.65 -30.99
CA TYR A 564 -19.56 7.83 -30.52
C TYR A 564 -19.03 6.72 -29.62
N VAL A 565 -19.53 6.65 -28.39
CA VAL A 565 -19.14 5.60 -27.42
C VAL A 565 -20.40 4.87 -26.99
N THR A 566 -20.43 3.56 -27.13
CA THR A 566 -21.57 2.73 -26.73
C THR A 566 -21.13 1.66 -25.75
N SER A 567 -21.86 1.49 -24.65
CA SER A 567 -21.58 0.49 -23.62
C SER A 567 -22.87 -0.15 -23.13
N ASN A 568 -22.83 -1.41 -22.70
CA ASN A 568 -23.97 -2.02 -22.01
C ASN A 568 -24.08 -1.65 -20.51
N GLY A 569 -23.14 -0.86 -19.99
CA GLY A 569 -23.15 -0.37 -18.61
C GLY A 569 -22.80 -1.42 -17.54
N ALA A 570 -22.34 -2.61 -17.94
CA ALA A 570 -21.77 -3.57 -17.00
C ALA A 570 -20.37 -3.13 -16.58
N THR A 571 -20.00 -3.35 -15.32
CA THR A 571 -18.66 -3.04 -14.83
C THR A 571 -17.65 -4.07 -15.32
N ASN A 572 -16.48 -3.61 -15.79
CA ASN A 572 -15.32 -4.46 -16.10
C ASN A 572 -14.46 -4.71 -14.86
N PHE A 573 -15.09 -4.74 -13.70
CA PHE A 573 -14.46 -4.95 -12.40
C PHE A 573 -15.51 -5.50 -11.45
N ASP A 574 -15.07 -6.13 -10.36
CA ASP A 574 -15.97 -6.80 -9.43
C ASP A 574 -17.04 -5.88 -8.88
N TRP A 575 -18.27 -6.30 -9.10
CA TRP A 575 -19.42 -5.63 -8.54
C TRP A 575 -19.66 -6.16 -7.12
N ILE A 576 -19.55 -5.29 -6.12
CA ILE A 576 -19.71 -5.63 -4.71
C ILE A 576 -20.84 -4.79 -4.12
N ASN A 577 -21.85 -5.45 -3.53
CA ASN A 577 -22.93 -4.78 -2.83
C ASN A 577 -22.48 -4.40 -1.41
N LEU A 578 -22.29 -3.11 -1.15
CA LEU A 578 -21.95 -2.56 0.17
C LEU A 578 -23.15 -2.44 1.13
N GLY A 579 -24.09 -3.38 1.09
CA GLY A 579 -25.27 -3.30 1.95
C GLY A 579 -26.24 -2.16 1.58
N GLN A 580 -26.15 -1.61 0.36
CA GLN A 580 -27.12 -0.66 -0.20
C GLN A 580 -28.45 -1.36 -0.57
N GLY A 581 -29.04 -2.07 0.39
CA GLY A 581 -30.27 -2.84 0.24
C GLY A 581 -30.14 -3.99 -0.75
N SER A 582 -31.23 -4.27 -1.47
CA SER A 582 -31.33 -5.38 -2.43
C SER A 582 -30.79 -5.05 -3.83
N ALA A 583 -29.80 -4.17 -3.95
CA ALA A 583 -29.16 -3.87 -5.22
C ALA A 583 -28.57 -5.16 -5.82
N ILE A 584 -28.69 -5.29 -7.14
CA ILE A 584 -28.09 -6.36 -7.94
C ILE A 584 -27.39 -5.72 -9.13
N PRO A 585 -26.30 -6.31 -9.65
CA PRO A 585 -25.65 -5.78 -10.82
C PRO A 585 -26.64 -5.82 -12.00
N SER A 586 -26.54 -4.82 -12.88
CA SER A 586 -27.45 -4.67 -14.00
C SER A 586 -26.74 -4.08 -15.21
N THR A 587 -27.27 -4.35 -16.39
CA THR A 587 -26.84 -3.72 -17.63
C THR A 587 -27.87 -2.71 -18.10
N ILE A 588 -27.41 -1.50 -18.37
CA ILE A 588 -28.22 -0.42 -18.94
C ILE A 588 -27.40 0.14 -20.09
N TYR A 589 -27.90 -0.09 -21.31
CA TYR A 589 -27.22 0.36 -22.51
C TYR A 589 -27.14 1.88 -22.56
N LYS A 590 -25.95 2.41 -22.81
CA LYS A 590 -25.64 3.83 -22.94
C LYS A 590 -24.98 4.10 -24.29
N SER A 591 -25.28 5.29 -24.82
CA SER A 591 -24.70 5.81 -26.05
C SER A 591 -24.31 7.27 -25.85
N TRP A 592 -23.07 7.60 -26.13
CA TRP A 592 -22.48 8.91 -25.93
C TRP A 592 -22.07 9.49 -27.28
N THR A 593 -22.18 10.79 -27.39
CA THR A 593 -21.86 11.59 -28.57
C THR A 593 -21.04 12.75 -28.03
N ILE A 594 -19.75 12.74 -28.33
CA ILE A 594 -18.74 13.59 -27.69
C ILE A 594 -17.99 14.36 -28.78
N PRO A 595 -17.84 15.69 -28.68
CA PRO A 595 -17.06 16.46 -29.64
C PRO A 595 -15.58 16.01 -29.67
N ARG A 596 -15.02 15.77 -30.87
CA ARG A 596 -13.60 15.37 -31.03
C ARG A 596 -12.61 16.51 -30.90
N ASN A 597 -13.03 17.67 -31.38
CA ASN A 597 -12.18 18.87 -31.47
C ASN A 597 -12.81 19.99 -30.64
N PRO A 598 -12.94 19.82 -29.30
CA PRO A 598 -13.54 20.81 -28.45
C PRO A 598 -12.67 22.08 -28.47
N ASN A 599 -13.32 23.23 -28.56
CA ASN A 599 -12.67 24.52 -28.42
C ASN A 599 -13.13 25.15 -27.12
N LEU A 600 -12.21 25.81 -26.42
CA LEU A 600 -12.54 26.62 -25.27
C LEU A 600 -13.57 27.69 -25.66
N THR A 601 -14.65 27.74 -24.91
CA THR A 601 -15.67 28.78 -25.06
C THR A 601 -15.48 29.82 -23.96
N SER A 602 -15.98 31.04 -24.20
CA SER A 602 -16.01 32.07 -23.15
C SER A 602 -17.10 31.84 -22.10
N GLN A 603 -17.90 30.78 -22.23
CA GLN A 603 -18.98 30.44 -21.32
C GLN A 603 -18.55 29.30 -20.42
N GLN A 604 -18.64 29.54 -19.11
CA GLN A 604 -18.51 28.51 -18.09
C GLN A 604 -19.92 28.03 -17.75
N VAL A 605 -20.20 26.75 -18.02
CA VAL A 605 -21.52 26.15 -17.79
C VAL A 605 -21.38 25.16 -16.65
N ALA A 606 -22.06 25.39 -15.53
CA ALA A 606 -22.06 24.46 -14.41
C ALA A 606 -22.50 23.06 -14.86
N ILE A 607 -21.91 22.02 -14.28
CA ILE A 607 -22.36 20.64 -14.51
C ILE A 607 -23.78 20.44 -13.95
N PRO A 608 -24.56 19.50 -14.49
CA PRO A 608 -25.85 19.16 -13.90
C PRO A 608 -25.67 18.58 -12.50
N LEU A 609 -26.54 18.94 -11.56
CA LEU A 609 -26.56 18.35 -10.21
C LEU A 609 -26.87 16.84 -10.22
N LEU A 610 -27.52 16.33 -11.26
CA LEU A 610 -27.87 14.91 -11.37
C LEU A 610 -27.77 14.47 -12.82
N GLY A 611 -27.22 13.27 -13.01
CA GLY A 611 -27.00 12.67 -14.30
C GLY A 611 -25.54 12.76 -14.75
N PRO A 612 -25.24 12.20 -15.93
CA PRO A 612 -23.89 12.06 -16.42
C PRO A 612 -23.28 13.40 -16.84
N ILE A 613 -21.99 13.55 -16.54
CA ILE A 613 -21.14 14.69 -16.90
C ILE A 613 -19.97 14.27 -17.79
N ALA A 614 -19.60 13.00 -17.73
CA ALA A 614 -18.52 12.40 -18.49
C ALA A 614 -18.70 10.88 -18.64
N VAL A 615 -17.88 10.26 -19.49
CA VAL A 615 -17.78 8.81 -19.65
C VAL A 615 -16.33 8.36 -19.47
N THR A 616 -16.11 7.31 -18.68
CA THR A 616 -14.78 6.70 -18.51
C THR A 616 -14.29 6.06 -19.79
N VAL A 617 -12.99 5.78 -19.86
CA VAL A 617 -12.39 4.97 -20.93
C VAL A 617 -12.89 3.53 -21.00
N THR A 618 -13.64 3.08 -19.99
CA THR A 618 -14.33 1.78 -19.96
C THR A 618 -15.81 1.88 -20.38
N GLY A 619 -16.30 3.09 -20.68
CA GLY A 619 -17.68 3.33 -21.13
C GLY A 619 -18.72 3.54 -20.02
N LEU A 620 -18.28 3.57 -18.76
CA LEU A 620 -19.14 3.82 -17.60
C LEU A 620 -19.32 5.32 -17.37
N GLN A 621 -20.45 5.71 -16.80
CA GLN A 621 -20.81 7.11 -16.61
C GLN A 621 -20.20 7.72 -15.33
N ILE A 622 -19.85 8.99 -15.40
CA ILE A 622 -19.41 9.81 -14.26
C ILE A 622 -20.47 10.87 -13.98
N PHE A 623 -20.84 11.05 -12.72
CA PHE A 623 -21.79 12.05 -12.22
C PHE A 623 -21.04 13.15 -11.45
N GLY A 624 -21.75 14.23 -11.12
CA GLY A 624 -21.21 15.30 -10.27
C GLY A 624 -20.95 14.83 -8.83
N PRO A 625 -20.14 15.56 -8.05
CA PRO A 625 -19.69 15.18 -6.71
C PRO A 625 -20.75 15.44 -5.63
N ASN A 626 -22.01 15.10 -5.90
CA ASN A 626 -23.13 15.31 -5.00
C ASN A 626 -24.22 14.25 -5.16
N GLU A 627 -24.94 14.01 -4.07
CA GLU A 627 -26.13 13.18 -4.01
C GLU A 627 -27.38 13.91 -4.54
N ASN A 628 -28.52 13.24 -4.49
CA ASN A 628 -29.79 13.83 -4.88
C ASN A 628 -30.41 14.70 -3.76
N SER A 629 -31.53 15.36 -4.07
CA SER A 629 -32.18 16.28 -3.13
C SER A 629 -32.70 15.65 -1.84
N ALA A 630 -32.96 14.34 -1.83
CA ALA A 630 -33.38 13.63 -0.62
C ALA A 630 -32.26 13.60 0.43
N ASP A 631 -31.02 13.62 -0.04
CA ASP A 631 -29.78 13.57 0.74
C ASP A 631 -29.10 14.95 0.72
N ASN A 632 -29.89 16.03 0.60
CA ASN A 632 -29.45 17.42 0.62
C ASN A 632 -28.38 17.82 -0.44
N TYR A 633 -28.17 16.98 -1.46
CA TYR A 633 -27.02 17.08 -2.35
C TYR A 633 -25.68 17.05 -1.60
N ALA A 634 -25.60 16.26 -0.54
CA ALA A 634 -24.38 15.97 0.21
C ALA A 634 -23.32 15.30 -0.67
N ASN A 635 -22.07 15.29 -0.22
CA ASN A 635 -20.98 14.64 -0.93
C ASN A 635 -21.02 13.12 -0.67
N PRO A 636 -21.25 12.27 -1.69
CA PRO A 636 -21.40 10.83 -1.46
C PRO A 636 -20.15 10.13 -0.96
N VAL A 637 -18.98 10.74 -1.17
CA VAL A 637 -17.72 10.13 -0.72
C VAL A 637 -17.60 10.25 0.80
N THR A 638 -17.78 11.46 1.35
CA THR A 638 -17.80 11.71 2.80
C THR A 638 -18.98 11.05 3.51
N ASP A 639 -20.09 10.79 2.78
CA ASP A 639 -21.24 10.05 3.30
C ASP A 639 -21.03 8.51 3.30
N GLY A 640 -19.90 8.01 2.80
CA GLY A 640 -19.56 6.59 2.78
C GLY A 640 -20.49 5.75 1.89
N LEU A 641 -21.03 6.35 0.82
CA LEU A 641 -22.04 5.71 -0.03
C LEU A 641 -21.46 5.03 -1.27
N LEU A 642 -20.16 5.16 -1.53
CA LEU A 642 -19.53 4.64 -2.74
C LEU A 642 -18.82 3.31 -2.50
N ASN A 643 -18.72 2.48 -3.55
CA ASN A 643 -17.92 1.26 -3.49
C ASN A 643 -16.41 1.55 -3.54
N TYR A 644 -15.59 0.51 -3.39
CA TYR A 644 -14.12 0.60 -3.44
C TYR A 644 -13.56 1.30 -4.69
N CYS A 645 -14.33 1.35 -5.80
CA CYS A 645 -13.91 2.03 -7.02
C CYS A 645 -14.49 3.45 -7.16
N GLY A 646 -15.16 4.00 -6.14
CA GLY A 646 -15.63 5.40 -6.15
C GLY A 646 -16.97 5.61 -6.85
N GLY A 647 -17.83 4.59 -6.90
CA GLY A 647 -19.14 4.66 -7.56
C GLY A 647 -20.30 4.03 -6.79
N HIS A 648 -21.53 4.45 -7.12
CA HIS A 648 -22.75 3.82 -6.64
C HIS A 648 -22.97 2.46 -7.31
N THR A 649 -23.49 1.50 -6.56
CA THR A 649 -23.68 0.12 -7.05
C THR A 649 -24.96 -0.08 -7.87
N ARG A 650 -25.90 0.88 -7.82
CA ARG A 650 -27.18 0.86 -8.54
C ARG A 650 -27.03 1.66 -9.84
N GLU A 651 -27.30 1.04 -10.99
CA GLU A 651 -27.01 1.64 -12.31
C GLU A 651 -25.62 2.29 -12.29
N TYR A 652 -24.57 1.46 -12.30
CA TYR A 652 -23.26 1.86 -11.82
C TYR A 652 -22.78 3.20 -12.42
N HIS A 653 -22.34 4.10 -11.54
CA HIS A 653 -21.81 5.40 -11.92
C HIS A 653 -20.82 5.92 -10.88
N PHE A 654 -19.80 6.63 -11.34
CA PHE A 654 -18.77 7.21 -10.50
C PHE A 654 -19.18 8.59 -9.98
N HIS A 655 -18.81 8.87 -8.74
CA HIS A 655 -18.85 10.21 -8.14
C HIS A 655 -17.46 10.69 -7.72
N GLU A 656 -16.58 9.74 -7.36
CA GLU A 656 -15.17 9.96 -7.04
C GLU A 656 -14.29 9.38 -8.15
N ARG A 657 -13.02 9.81 -8.19
CA ARG A 657 -11.96 9.24 -9.04
C ARG A 657 -11.98 7.71 -8.97
N ALA A 658 -12.02 7.06 -10.13
CA ALA A 658 -11.98 5.60 -10.27
C ALA A 658 -10.59 5.04 -9.88
N LYS A 659 -10.27 5.07 -8.58
CA LYS A 659 -9.00 4.64 -8.00
C LYS A 659 -8.66 3.21 -8.42
N CYS A 660 -9.67 2.35 -8.51
CA CYS A 660 -9.45 0.96 -8.86
C CYS A 660 -8.81 0.74 -10.24
N PHE A 661 -8.91 1.71 -11.16
CA PHE A 661 -8.24 1.62 -12.46
C PHE A 661 -6.72 1.62 -12.33
N PHE A 662 -6.15 2.08 -11.22
CA PHE A 662 -4.71 2.27 -11.03
C PHE A 662 -4.10 1.35 -9.98
N GLU A 663 -4.92 0.61 -9.25
CA GLU A 663 -4.52 -0.03 -7.99
C GLU A 663 -4.58 -1.56 -8.03
N TRP A 664 -5.32 -2.15 -8.98
CA TRP A 664 -5.68 -3.57 -8.92
C TRP A 664 -5.41 -4.31 -10.23
N GLU A 665 -4.99 -5.56 -10.08
CA GLU A 665 -4.65 -6.45 -11.18
C GLU A 665 -5.86 -6.76 -12.08
N THR A 666 -5.57 -6.98 -13.35
CA THR A 666 -6.54 -7.45 -14.34
C THR A 666 -6.40 -8.96 -14.57
N LEU A 667 -7.46 -9.64 -15.00
CA LEU A 667 -7.39 -11.07 -15.34
C LEU A 667 -6.35 -11.39 -16.43
N GLY A 668 -5.94 -10.40 -17.22
CA GLY A 668 -4.86 -10.49 -18.20
C GLY A 668 -3.45 -10.45 -17.61
N GLY A 669 -3.30 -10.27 -16.30
CA GLY A 669 -2.03 -10.20 -15.58
C GLY A 669 -1.37 -8.82 -15.58
N ALA A 670 -2.08 -7.76 -15.98
CA ALA A 670 -1.57 -6.39 -15.84
C ALA A 670 -1.80 -5.88 -14.41
N GLU A 671 -0.77 -5.27 -13.79
CA GLU A 671 -0.79 -4.76 -12.40
C GLU A 671 -1.92 -3.74 -12.12
N SER A 672 -2.34 -3.01 -13.15
CA SER A 672 -3.46 -2.07 -13.10
C SER A 672 -4.09 -1.93 -14.48
N LEU A 673 -5.37 -1.53 -14.52
CA LEU A 673 -6.07 -1.27 -15.79
C LEU A 673 -5.47 -0.08 -16.54
N LEU A 674 -5.06 0.97 -15.83
CA LEU A 674 -4.42 2.15 -16.35
C LEU A 674 -3.13 2.42 -15.58
N PRO A 675 -2.05 2.88 -16.25
CA PRO A 675 -0.75 3.01 -15.60
C PRO A 675 -0.79 4.06 -14.47
N ALA A 676 -0.44 3.60 -13.27
CA ALA A 676 -0.37 4.43 -12.07
C ALA A 676 0.77 5.47 -12.16
N GLN A 677 0.59 6.59 -11.45
CA GLN A 677 1.59 7.68 -11.30
C GLN A 677 2.18 8.22 -12.61
N THR A 678 1.49 8.00 -13.73
CA THR A 678 1.98 8.30 -15.06
C THR A 678 1.29 9.54 -15.62
N SER A 679 2.09 10.47 -16.13
CA SER A 679 1.60 11.69 -16.79
C SER A 679 0.92 11.37 -18.12
N GLY A 680 -0.11 12.15 -18.47
CA GLY A 680 -0.76 12.06 -19.78
C GLY A 680 -1.75 10.91 -19.94
N VAL A 681 -2.10 10.21 -18.86
CA VAL A 681 -3.09 9.12 -18.90
C VAL A 681 -4.51 9.71 -18.95
N VAL A 682 -5.27 9.38 -19.98
CA VAL A 682 -6.68 9.76 -20.11
C VAL A 682 -7.53 8.74 -19.36
N MET A 683 -8.35 9.19 -18.41
CA MET A 683 -9.27 8.34 -17.63
C MET A 683 -10.69 8.39 -18.16
N ALA A 684 -11.09 9.52 -18.73
CA ALA A 684 -12.45 9.76 -19.18
C ALA A 684 -12.50 10.89 -20.22
N TYR A 685 -13.66 11.09 -20.83
CA TYR A 685 -13.97 12.25 -21.64
C TYR A 685 -15.22 12.94 -21.09
N ALA A 686 -15.11 14.24 -20.84
CA ALA A 686 -16.24 15.08 -20.50
C ALA A 686 -17.19 15.21 -21.69
N LEU A 687 -18.48 15.43 -21.42
CA LEU A 687 -19.50 15.53 -22.48
C LEU A 687 -19.31 16.75 -23.41
N ASP A 688 -18.49 17.72 -23.02
CA ASP A 688 -18.09 18.85 -23.87
C ASP A 688 -16.90 18.54 -24.79
N GLY A 689 -16.34 17.33 -24.70
CA GLY A 689 -15.29 16.82 -25.57
C GLY A 689 -13.89 16.80 -24.97
N PHE A 690 -13.65 17.56 -23.88
CA PHE A 690 -12.31 17.61 -23.31
C PHE A 690 -11.98 16.32 -22.54
N PRO A 691 -10.73 15.85 -22.60
CA PRO A 691 -10.30 14.70 -21.82
C PRO A 691 -10.27 15.05 -20.33
N ILE A 692 -10.49 14.02 -19.51
CA ILE A 692 -10.26 14.02 -18.07
C ILE A 692 -9.02 13.15 -17.82
N MET A 693 -7.96 13.78 -17.34
CA MET A 693 -6.65 13.16 -17.12
C MET A 693 -6.57 12.50 -15.74
N SER A 694 -5.65 11.56 -15.58
CA SER A 694 -5.13 11.18 -14.27
C SER A 694 -4.49 12.40 -13.58
N PRO A 695 -4.39 12.42 -12.24
CA PRO A 695 -3.88 13.59 -11.51
C PRO A 695 -2.35 13.67 -11.55
N TRP A 696 -1.68 13.25 -12.63
CA TRP A 696 -0.22 13.24 -12.72
C TRP A 696 0.25 14.04 -13.92
N GLU A 697 1.23 14.91 -13.69
CA GLU A 697 1.85 15.73 -14.72
C GLU A 697 3.37 15.66 -14.61
N CYS A 698 4.07 16.00 -15.69
CA CYS A 698 5.53 16.04 -15.68
C CYS A 698 6.01 17.16 -14.76
N SER A 699 7.00 16.86 -13.91
CA SER A 699 7.63 17.85 -13.03
C SER A 699 8.49 18.87 -13.80
N ASP A 700 8.97 18.47 -14.98
CA ASP A 700 9.81 19.26 -15.87
C ASP A 700 9.60 18.88 -17.36
N GLU A 701 10.22 19.62 -18.29
CA GLU A 701 10.13 19.35 -19.74
C GLU A 701 10.68 17.98 -20.15
N SER A 702 11.58 17.39 -19.35
CA SER A 702 12.17 16.07 -19.63
C SER A 702 11.29 14.91 -19.16
N CYS A 703 10.26 15.21 -18.36
CA CYS A 703 9.37 14.25 -17.70
C CYS A 703 10.13 13.14 -16.94
N SER A 704 11.26 13.48 -16.33
CA SER A 704 12.08 12.55 -15.56
C SER A 704 11.41 12.09 -14.25
N SER A 705 10.44 12.86 -13.77
CA SER A 705 9.53 12.51 -12.68
C SER A 705 8.15 13.13 -12.90
N THR A 706 7.14 12.59 -12.22
CA THR A 706 5.79 13.13 -12.23
C THR A 706 5.47 13.77 -10.89
N VAL A 707 4.60 14.79 -10.92
CA VAL A 707 4.01 15.43 -9.76
C VAL A 707 2.51 15.25 -9.80
N LYS A 708 1.92 15.06 -8.62
CA LYS A 708 0.47 14.95 -8.50
C LYS A 708 -0.16 16.34 -8.53
N VAL A 709 -1.20 16.50 -9.35
CA VAL A 709 -2.02 17.72 -9.42
C VAL A 709 -3.21 17.54 -8.49
N ASN A 710 -3.35 18.45 -7.51
CA ASN A 710 -4.43 18.44 -6.53
C ASN A 710 -5.57 19.40 -6.93
N SER A 711 -6.72 19.30 -6.29
CA SER A 711 -7.80 20.26 -6.49
C SER A 711 -7.45 21.63 -5.91
N SER A 712 -8.04 22.68 -6.47
CA SER A 712 -8.01 24.05 -5.92
C SER A 712 -9.19 24.33 -4.99
N TYR A 713 -10.10 23.37 -4.80
CA TYR A 713 -11.25 23.52 -3.89
C TYR A 713 -10.92 23.10 -2.47
N ARG A 714 -11.49 23.80 -1.50
CA ARG A 714 -11.36 23.46 -0.08
C ARG A 714 -12.72 23.33 0.56
N TYR A 715 -12.84 22.33 1.41
CA TYR A 715 -13.98 22.20 2.29
C TYR A 715 -14.01 23.38 3.27
N ILE A 716 -15.20 23.96 3.46
CA ILE A 716 -15.44 25.13 4.33
C ILE A 716 -16.62 24.88 5.29
N GLY A 717 -17.00 23.61 5.46
CA GLY A 717 -18.11 23.21 6.31
C GLY A 717 -17.74 23.01 7.77
N THR A 718 -18.66 22.36 8.48
CA THR A 718 -18.64 22.19 9.93
C THR A 718 -18.31 20.75 10.37
N GLY A 719 -18.17 19.84 9.43
CA GLY A 719 -17.99 18.39 9.60
C GLY A 719 -19.30 17.59 9.55
N ASP A 720 -20.46 18.24 9.35
CA ASP A 720 -21.78 17.59 9.24
C ASP A 720 -22.08 17.20 7.79
N TYR A 721 -21.21 16.36 7.21
CA TYR A 721 -21.15 16.10 5.77
C TYR A 721 -22.50 15.70 5.14
N SER A 722 -23.32 14.91 5.82
CA SER A 722 -24.62 14.44 5.29
C SER A 722 -25.70 15.52 5.20
N ASN A 723 -25.56 16.61 5.98
CA ASN A 723 -26.49 17.73 6.00
C ASN A 723 -25.90 18.97 5.32
N GLU A 724 -24.74 18.82 4.70
CA GLU A 724 -24.03 19.87 4.03
C GLU A 724 -24.08 19.66 2.53
N ASN A 725 -24.75 20.57 1.84
CA ASN A 725 -24.77 20.57 0.39
C ASN A 725 -23.35 20.72 -0.16
N ALA A 726 -22.87 19.72 -0.92
CA ALA A 726 -21.48 19.65 -1.37
C ALA A 726 -21.02 20.93 -2.07
N TRP A 727 -21.89 21.57 -2.86
CA TRP A 727 -21.58 22.80 -3.60
C TRP A 727 -21.54 24.06 -2.73
N ASN A 728 -22.26 24.08 -1.61
CA ASN A 728 -22.27 25.22 -0.71
C ASN A 728 -21.09 25.21 0.27
N TYR A 729 -20.50 24.03 0.49
CA TYR A 729 -19.47 23.80 1.50
C TYR A 729 -18.10 23.46 0.92
N HIS A 730 -17.91 23.69 -0.38
CA HIS A 730 -16.59 23.71 -1.02
C HIS A 730 -16.37 25.05 -1.71
N GLU A 731 -15.25 25.70 -1.41
CA GLU A 731 -14.88 26.99 -1.99
C GLU A 731 -13.63 26.84 -2.85
N TYR A 732 -13.69 27.39 -4.06
CA TYR A 732 -12.51 27.49 -4.92
C TYR A 732 -11.53 28.52 -4.37
N GLN A 733 -10.27 28.12 -4.23
CA GLN A 733 -9.19 29.01 -3.82
C GLN A 733 -8.14 29.06 -4.91
N ALA A 734 -8.04 30.22 -5.56
CA ALA A 734 -6.98 30.47 -6.53
C ALA A 734 -5.59 30.29 -5.87
N ASP A 735 -4.62 29.82 -6.64
CA ASP A 735 -3.20 29.61 -6.28
C ASP A 735 -2.85 28.35 -5.47
N LEU A 736 -3.82 27.53 -5.05
CA LEU A 736 -3.52 26.25 -4.36
C LEU A 736 -2.99 25.17 -5.31
N SER A 737 -3.47 25.19 -6.55
CA SER A 737 -3.10 24.25 -7.61
C SER A 737 -3.20 24.97 -8.96
N PRO A 738 -2.51 24.48 -10.00
CA PRO A 738 -2.68 25.01 -11.35
C PRO A 738 -4.10 24.80 -11.93
N LEU A 739 -4.97 24.03 -11.26
CA LEU A 739 -6.35 23.81 -11.71
C LEU A 739 -7.23 25.04 -11.51
N ASP A 740 -8.03 25.33 -12.53
CA ASP A 740 -9.04 26.38 -12.54
C ASP A 740 -10.34 25.97 -11.83
N GLU A 741 -11.30 26.89 -11.75
CA GLU A 741 -12.60 26.66 -11.11
C GLU A 741 -13.38 25.48 -11.66
N CYS A 742 -13.08 24.99 -12.87
CA CYS A 742 -13.74 23.80 -13.43
C CYS A 742 -13.00 22.50 -13.11
N ASN A 743 -11.95 22.55 -12.29
CA ASN A 743 -11.02 21.45 -12.02
C ASN A 743 -10.25 21.00 -13.27
N GLY A 744 -9.91 21.96 -14.14
CA GLY A 744 -9.08 21.71 -15.32
C GLY A 744 -7.98 22.74 -15.49
N MET A 745 -7.11 22.56 -16.47
CA MET A 745 -6.07 23.54 -16.78
C MET A 745 -5.66 23.51 -18.25
N ILE A 746 -5.05 24.61 -18.70
CA ILE A 746 -4.30 24.64 -19.95
C ILE A 746 -2.94 23.98 -19.69
N ARG A 747 -2.70 22.86 -20.37
CA ARG A 747 -1.47 22.07 -20.27
C ARG A 747 -0.31 22.76 -21.02
N PRO A 748 0.95 22.36 -20.77
CA PRO A 748 2.11 22.97 -21.42
C PRO A 748 2.10 22.92 -22.96
N ASP A 749 1.42 21.93 -23.55
CA ASP A 749 1.23 21.79 -25.00
C ASP A 749 0.15 22.74 -25.57
N GLY A 750 -0.52 23.51 -24.72
CA GLY A 750 -1.61 24.43 -25.08
C GLY A 750 -2.99 23.77 -25.17
N SER A 751 -3.10 22.46 -24.94
CA SER A 751 -4.39 21.78 -24.82
C SER A 751 -5.05 22.09 -23.47
N TYR A 752 -6.38 21.94 -23.39
CA TYR A 752 -7.10 22.03 -22.13
C TYR A 752 -7.60 20.64 -21.73
N ALA A 753 -7.54 20.32 -20.45
CA ALA A 753 -8.09 19.08 -19.91
C ALA A 753 -8.62 19.29 -18.49
N TYR A 754 -9.60 18.48 -18.09
CA TYR A 754 -9.99 18.33 -16.69
C TYR A 754 -9.10 17.28 -16.02
N TYR A 755 -9.09 17.25 -14.69
CA TYR A 755 -8.27 16.32 -13.93
C TYR A 755 -9.12 15.55 -12.93
N ALA A 756 -8.92 14.23 -12.91
CA ALA A 756 -9.49 13.37 -11.89
C ALA A 756 -8.62 13.46 -10.62
N THR A 757 -8.99 14.32 -9.67
CA THR A 757 -8.24 14.60 -8.44
C THR A 757 -8.68 13.71 -7.27
N ASP A 758 -7.85 13.62 -6.23
CA ASP A 758 -8.25 12.93 -4.98
C ASP A 758 -9.23 13.76 -4.15
N GLU A 759 -9.15 15.08 -4.28
CA GLU A 759 -10.00 16.03 -3.57
C GLU A 759 -11.19 16.47 -4.43
N TRP A 760 -12.27 16.91 -3.77
CA TRP A 760 -13.47 17.47 -4.41
C TRP A 760 -13.09 18.56 -5.44
N PRO A 761 -13.71 18.65 -6.63
CA PRO A 761 -14.90 17.93 -7.10
C PRO A 761 -14.60 16.56 -7.73
N TYR A 762 -13.41 16.00 -7.51
CA TYR A 762 -12.90 14.72 -8.02
C TYR A 762 -12.74 14.62 -9.53
N TYR A 763 -13.54 15.31 -10.33
CA TYR A 763 -13.47 15.31 -11.79
C TYR A 763 -13.59 16.71 -12.38
N MET A 764 -14.74 17.37 -12.21
CA MET A 764 -14.99 18.68 -12.78
C MET A 764 -16.17 19.39 -12.12
N ALA A 765 -16.15 20.73 -12.15
CA ALA A 765 -17.23 21.58 -11.62
C ALA A 765 -18.05 22.30 -12.72
N CYS A 766 -17.49 22.43 -13.92
CA CYS A 766 -18.15 23.10 -15.05
C CYS A 766 -17.58 22.64 -16.39
N PHE A 767 -18.38 22.78 -17.44
CA PHE A 767 -17.96 22.65 -18.83
C PHE A 767 -17.35 23.94 -19.35
N LYS A 768 -16.31 23.79 -20.18
CA LYS A 768 -15.53 24.84 -20.84
C LYS A 768 -15.61 24.72 -22.36
N GLY A 769 -16.03 23.57 -22.86
CA GLY A 769 -16.26 23.29 -24.27
C GLY A 769 -17.72 23.48 -24.71
N PRO A 770 -18.05 23.09 -25.95
CA PRO A 770 -19.40 23.21 -26.50
C PRO A 770 -20.39 22.26 -25.81
N THR A 771 -21.38 22.82 -25.11
CA THR A 771 -22.45 22.05 -24.45
C THR A 771 -23.70 21.84 -25.33
N HIS A 772 -23.73 22.41 -26.53
CA HIS A 772 -24.86 22.30 -27.46
C HIS A 772 -24.90 20.98 -28.25
N LEU A 773 -23.88 20.13 -28.11
CA LEU A 773 -23.74 18.83 -28.78
C LEU A 773 -23.96 17.64 -27.83
N VAL A 774 -24.37 17.90 -26.58
CA VAL A 774 -24.48 16.88 -25.52
C VAL A 774 -25.60 15.88 -25.84
N SER A 775 -25.22 14.58 -25.81
CA SER A 775 -25.98 13.34 -26.11
C SER A 775 -27.47 13.29 -25.71
N ASP A 776 -28.24 12.50 -26.48
CA ASP A 776 -29.63 12.06 -26.25
C ASP A 776 -29.92 11.50 -24.84
N ASN A 777 -28.89 11.11 -24.07
CA ASN A 777 -29.00 10.56 -22.72
C ASN A 777 -29.01 11.61 -21.59
N ASN A 778 -28.95 12.91 -21.90
CA ASN A 778 -29.11 13.99 -20.93
C ASN A 778 -30.41 14.79 -21.16
N PRO A 779 -31.59 14.27 -20.74
CA PRO A 779 -32.87 14.95 -20.95
C PRO A 779 -33.02 16.27 -20.17
N ARG A 780 -32.03 16.67 -19.34
CA ARG A 780 -32.07 17.89 -18.52
C ARG A 780 -31.29 19.08 -19.11
N PHE A 781 -30.53 18.89 -20.18
CA PHE A 781 -29.98 19.98 -20.99
C PHE A 781 -30.87 20.25 -22.23
N ASN A 782 -32.14 20.53 -21.98
CA ASN A 782 -32.98 21.25 -22.95
C ASN A 782 -33.23 22.63 -22.30
N PRO A 783 -32.73 23.73 -22.90
CA PRO A 783 -32.66 25.05 -22.26
C PRO A 783 -34.02 25.59 -21.77
#